data_AF-A0A2P6TWF0-F1
#
_entry.id   AF-A0A2P6TWF0-F1
#
_cell.length_a   1.000
_cell.length_b   1.000
_cell.length_c   1.000
_cell.angle_alpha   90.00
_cell.angle_beta   90.00
_cell.angle_gamma   90.00
#
_symmetry.space_group_name_H-M   'P 1'
#
loop_
_entity.id
_entity.type
_entity.pdbx_description
1 polymer ?
#
loop_
_entity_poly.entity_id
_entity_poly.type
_entity_poly.pdbx_seq_one_letter_code
_entity_poly.pdbx_strand_id
1 'polypeptide(L)'
;MTKYGAFLQAVDRDAPAEWRGKFLRYKALKKALKECSSSACASPRACYGSTVGPDAQQERPAAEGEPAVAAEQVPAGGEAAEGSLGRAEAEVFFFELLKSELLRVNRCFVDTARALVARFQRTEMRRRFACGTAMQRLLGAGPSQYAALAERAYWCRKYARANAVALRKILKKYDKQKGGQRGRAFLQHCWRMPAGGAFLHSPLLDELKAIQDVLQEQRIQPEDVQLCEVANTPAKPGSEVVAAATAAAGVPAHLQAGASSAAAAGLDGPNVMLSSSDLEWGGEDGGVAVDQVPELQCRTRPAAADDDTLGGMPSTAMSFAVSSTTFTSLAFAGEGSIPARGTTIVSGTAPGPGLPAGSASTTASAAGVGAGQRPALSRFKDEELNCPICLELLFKPVGLACGHKFCKQCALEHASLGKAVGTFANLCSYVPATVTCPQCRQSGVYKGAVRLRQLEKVLKTRHAGEWAERQAEERQREHGGGFVSDDDRVSLQSLLYATPASRVEATLPLPALLDLYFEAVPRFALRAGPRSTIYFQPQTTRIAIVVSGGLCPGLNDTIRAMVLKALDYGVPEKNILGIKRGFRGFYSKAKGDKPVSLTRQAVEDIHLEGGSVLGTSETGECDVLGVVKRLDLWAVDMLFVVGGQHDISTAAVIQKQCDQLSVPCTVIALPKSIDNDFLLLDKTFGFETAVEEAQKAILAAKCEASSAYRGIGLVKLMGRHSGFIAVKAALASGIVDVVLVPEVPFSLDSMVAHVEHILQTRGHAVVCMAEGAAKDRIPDQCYFEPGKDAATCIETDPGNWLKQEMKKRLRDVDIKYIDPSYLIRSIPATSDDRVYSKLIAHGAVHAGFAGYTACAVGQVNTHMVYLPLQILAQAPRQMDPNGELWNRLKAAIGQPSFE
;
A
#
# COMPACT_ATOMS: atom_id res chain seq x y z
N MET A 1 -4.46 44.60 -44.63
CA MET A 1 -4.68 45.00 -43.21
C MET A 1 -6.07 45.56 -42.96
N THR A 2 -6.58 46.46 -43.79
CA THR A 2 -7.99 46.90 -43.81
C THR A 2 -8.98 45.73 -43.82
N LYS A 3 -8.72 44.69 -44.63
CA LYS A 3 -9.51 43.44 -44.65
C LYS A 3 -9.63 42.71 -43.30
N TYR A 4 -8.61 42.80 -42.41
CA TYR A 4 -8.65 42.10 -41.12
C TYR A 4 -9.25 42.95 -39.99
N GLY A 5 -9.07 44.27 -40.04
CA GLY A 5 -9.83 45.19 -39.18
C GLY A 5 -11.33 45.04 -39.45
N ALA A 6 -11.73 44.97 -40.72
CA ALA A 6 -13.12 44.68 -41.10
C ALA A 6 -13.59 43.30 -40.62
N PHE A 7 -12.74 42.26 -40.70
CA PHE A 7 -13.06 40.93 -40.16
C PHE A 7 -13.31 40.95 -38.65
N LEU A 8 -12.45 41.58 -37.85
CA LEU A 8 -12.67 41.67 -36.41
C LEU A 8 -13.93 42.46 -36.06
N GLN A 9 -14.22 43.53 -36.80
CA GLN A 9 -15.45 44.30 -36.61
C GLN A 9 -16.70 43.52 -37.00
N ALA A 10 -16.63 42.70 -38.05
CA ALA A 10 -17.71 41.78 -38.40
C ALA A 10 -17.91 40.73 -37.29
N VAL A 11 -16.83 40.10 -36.82
CA VAL A 11 -16.89 39.12 -35.72
C VAL A 11 -17.43 39.74 -34.42
N ASP A 12 -17.06 40.99 -34.11
CA ASP A 12 -17.53 41.72 -32.93
C ASP A 12 -19.01 42.12 -33.05
N ARG A 13 -19.45 42.57 -34.24
CA ARG A 13 -20.85 42.88 -34.53
C ARG A 13 -21.75 41.64 -34.42
N ASP A 14 -21.28 40.52 -34.96
CA ASP A 14 -21.99 39.25 -34.96
C ASP A 14 -21.88 38.52 -33.59
N ALA A 15 -21.14 39.07 -32.63
CA ALA A 15 -21.00 38.51 -31.30
C ALA A 15 -22.22 38.81 -30.39
N PRO A 16 -22.53 37.90 -29.44
CA PRO A 16 -23.52 38.16 -28.41
C PRO A 16 -23.20 39.43 -27.61
N ALA A 17 -24.21 40.07 -27.03
CA ALA A 17 -24.07 41.34 -26.30
C ALA A 17 -22.95 41.30 -25.23
N GLU A 18 -22.73 40.14 -24.61
CA GLU A 18 -21.68 39.92 -23.62
C GLU A 18 -20.23 40.01 -24.17
N TRP A 19 -20.03 39.89 -25.48
CA TRP A 19 -18.71 39.93 -26.14
C TRP A 19 -18.46 41.22 -26.93
N ARG A 20 -19.52 41.98 -27.25
CA ARG A 20 -19.44 43.20 -28.06
C ARG A 20 -18.52 44.24 -27.42
N GLY A 21 -17.61 44.81 -28.21
CA GLY A 21 -16.67 45.84 -27.77
C GLY A 21 -15.54 45.33 -26.88
N LYS A 22 -15.47 44.03 -26.58
CA LYS A 22 -14.42 43.43 -25.76
C LYS A 22 -13.20 43.00 -26.57
N PHE A 23 -13.34 42.82 -27.88
CA PHE A 23 -12.23 42.43 -28.78
C PHE A 23 -11.09 43.46 -28.80
N LEU A 24 -9.94 43.03 -29.30
CA LEU A 24 -8.75 43.88 -29.46
C LEU A 24 -9.09 45.12 -30.29
N ARG A 25 -8.73 46.32 -29.80
CA ARG A 25 -8.94 47.60 -30.50
C ARG A 25 -7.96 47.76 -31.68
N TYR A 26 -8.13 46.93 -32.70
CA TYR A 26 -7.21 46.81 -33.83
C TYR A 26 -7.03 48.11 -34.61
N LYS A 27 -8.06 48.96 -34.69
CA LYS A 27 -7.98 50.29 -35.34
C LYS A 27 -7.04 51.24 -34.59
N ALA A 28 -7.13 51.30 -33.27
CA ALA A 28 -6.27 52.14 -32.44
C ALA A 28 -4.80 51.70 -32.54
N LEU A 29 -4.55 50.39 -32.41
CA LEU A 29 -3.20 49.82 -32.58
C LEU A 29 -2.64 50.04 -33.99
N LYS A 30 -3.49 49.96 -35.02
CA LYS A 30 -3.08 50.24 -36.41
C LYS A 30 -2.75 51.72 -36.61
N LYS A 31 -3.47 52.64 -35.95
CA LYS A 31 -3.21 54.08 -35.97
C LYS A 31 -1.85 54.38 -35.32
N ALA A 32 -1.63 53.90 -34.10
CA ALA A 32 -0.34 54.00 -33.41
C ALA A 32 0.82 53.41 -34.24
N LEU A 33 0.62 52.25 -34.87
CA LEU A 33 1.61 51.66 -35.77
C LEU A 33 1.92 52.52 -37.01
N LYS A 34 0.94 53.29 -37.50
CA LYS A 34 1.13 54.20 -38.65
C LYS A 34 1.96 55.41 -38.22
N GLU A 35 1.71 55.95 -37.03
CA GLU A 35 2.47 57.06 -36.43
C GLU A 35 3.94 56.67 -36.21
N CYS A 36 4.23 55.42 -35.86
CA CYS A 36 5.60 54.88 -35.83
C CYS A 36 6.31 54.88 -37.20
N SER A 37 5.60 55.05 -38.32
CA SER A 37 6.14 54.95 -39.69
C SER A 37 6.25 56.27 -40.45
N SER A 38 5.72 57.39 -39.91
CA SER A 38 5.50 58.64 -40.64
C SER A 38 6.46 59.81 -40.35
N SER A 39 7.46 59.66 -39.47
CA SER A 39 8.51 60.70 -39.29
C SER A 39 9.81 60.33 -40.00
N ALA A 40 10.30 61.23 -40.85
CA ALA A 40 11.39 61.03 -41.81
C ALA A 40 12.81 61.02 -41.18
N CYS A 41 13.77 60.65 -42.02
CA CYS A 41 15.12 60.12 -41.79
C CYS A 41 16.10 60.93 -40.91
N ALA A 42 16.81 60.24 -39.99
CA ALA A 42 18.27 60.24 -39.86
C ALA A 42 18.73 59.00 -39.04
N SER A 43 19.88 58.44 -39.42
CA SER A 43 20.55 57.19 -38.99
C SER A 43 20.58 56.89 -37.46
N PRO A 44 20.38 55.62 -37.02
CA PRO A 44 20.72 55.20 -35.66
C PRO A 44 22.05 54.42 -35.64
N ARG A 45 23.08 55.04 -35.06
CA ARG A 45 24.16 54.32 -34.36
C ARG A 45 23.99 54.55 -32.87
N ALA A 46 24.28 53.50 -32.12
CA ALA A 46 24.44 53.40 -30.68
C ALA A 46 23.23 52.96 -29.86
N CYS A 47 23.61 52.15 -28.85
CA CYS A 47 22.93 51.82 -27.61
C CYS A 47 22.35 50.40 -27.48
N TYR A 48 23.27 49.56 -26.99
CA TYR A 48 23.12 48.41 -26.10
C TYR A 48 22.92 47.02 -26.70
N GLY A 49 24.07 46.34 -26.88
CA GLY A 49 24.21 44.93 -26.55
C GLY A 49 25.10 44.79 -25.32
N SER A 50 24.76 43.86 -24.43
CA SER A 50 25.72 42.92 -23.84
C SER A 50 25.00 41.89 -22.97
N THR A 51 25.48 40.67 -23.09
CA THR A 51 25.06 39.39 -22.55
C THR A 51 25.67 39.10 -21.15
N VAL A 52 24.95 38.28 -20.36
CA VAL A 52 25.34 37.32 -19.27
C VAL A 52 26.86 37.08 -19.12
N GLY A 53 27.57 37.02 -17.97
CA GLY A 53 27.45 36.57 -16.55
C GLY A 53 28.90 36.15 -16.09
N PRO A 54 29.22 35.45 -14.98
CA PRO A 54 28.61 35.24 -13.64
C PRO A 54 29.56 35.60 -12.44
N ASP A 55 29.13 35.26 -11.22
CA ASP A 55 29.87 35.12 -9.92
C ASP A 55 29.69 36.15 -8.77
N ALA A 56 29.54 35.52 -7.58
CA ALA A 56 29.87 35.94 -6.22
C ALA A 56 28.91 36.78 -5.35
N GLN A 57 28.49 36.11 -4.26
CA GLN A 57 28.44 36.54 -2.85
C GLN A 57 27.25 37.37 -2.31
N GLN A 58 26.53 36.71 -1.39
CA GLN A 58 26.16 37.14 -0.03
C GLN A 58 25.61 38.57 0.18
N GLU A 59 24.33 38.67 0.58
CA GLU A 59 23.89 39.18 1.90
C GLU A 59 22.34 39.16 2.02
N ARG A 60 21.83 38.86 3.23
CA ARG A 60 20.42 39.03 3.66
C ARG A 60 20.24 40.48 4.17
N PRO A 61 19.03 41.09 4.19
CA PRO A 61 18.06 40.94 5.30
C PRO A 61 16.59 40.80 4.81
N ALA A 62 15.69 40.06 5.47
CA ALA A 62 14.86 40.36 6.64
C ALA A 62 13.58 41.20 6.37
N ALA A 63 12.45 40.58 6.76
CA ALA A 63 11.25 41.12 7.41
C ALA A 63 10.29 42.13 6.72
N GLU A 64 9.01 41.68 6.69
CA GLU A 64 7.77 42.41 7.06
C GLU A 64 7.04 43.33 6.07
N GLY A 65 5.71 43.11 6.00
CA GLY A 65 4.72 44.19 5.85
C GLY A 65 3.90 44.24 4.55
N GLU A 66 2.75 43.56 4.52
CA GLU A 66 1.53 44.13 3.89
C GLU A 66 0.97 45.24 4.83
N PRO A 67 0.17 46.26 4.41
CA PRO A 67 -0.93 46.11 3.43
C PRO A 67 -1.33 47.33 2.55
N ALA A 68 -2.03 47.00 1.47
CA ALA A 68 -3.32 47.54 0.96
C ALA A 68 -3.60 49.05 0.66
N VAL A 69 -4.32 49.17 -0.47
CA VAL A 69 -5.31 50.19 -0.92
C VAL A 69 -4.84 51.59 -1.33
N ALA A 70 -4.88 51.86 -2.64
CA ALA A 70 -5.38 53.12 -3.17
C ALA A 70 -6.06 52.90 -4.53
N ALA A 71 -7.35 53.22 -4.58
CA ALA A 71 -8.11 53.36 -5.80
C ALA A 71 -7.61 54.61 -6.54
N GLU A 72 -7.41 54.52 -7.85
CA GLU A 72 -7.18 55.72 -8.67
C GLU A 72 -8.30 55.84 -9.71
N GLN A 73 -9.06 56.91 -9.51
CA GLN A 73 -10.17 57.36 -10.33
C GLN A 73 -9.65 57.89 -11.67
N VAL A 74 -10.44 57.66 -12.72
CA VAL A 74 -10.31 58.30 -14.03
C VAL A 74 -10.75 59.76 -13.90
N PRO A 75 -9.98 60.77 -14.36
CA PRO A 75 -10.56 62.05 -14.68
C PRO A 75 -11.06 62.04 -16.13
N ALA A 76 -12.32 62.46 -16.28
CA ALA A 76 -12.91 62.81 -17.56
C ALA A 76 -12.63 64.28 -17.89
N GLY A 77 -12.37 64.56 -19.18
CA GLY A 77 -12.50 65.89 -19.78
C GLY A 77 -11.22 66.74 -19.83
N GLY A 78 -10.66 66.88 -21.03
CA GLY A 78 -9.59 67.83 -21.34
C GLY A 78 -9.25 67.77 -22.83
N GLU A 79 -9.44 68.89 -23.52
CA GLU A 79 -9.41 69.05 -24.97
C GLU A 79 -8.04 68.78 -25.61
N ALA A 80 -8.09 68.58 -26.92
CA ALA A 80 -6.99 68.22 -27.79
C ALA A 80 -5.78 69.18 -27.72
N ALA A 81 -4.60 68.61 -27.55
CA ALA A 81 -3.33 69.22 -27.97
C ALA A 81 -2.58 68.22 -28.86
N GLU A 82 -2.57 68.49 -30.16
CA GLU A 82 -1.78 67.76 -31.15
C GLU A 82 -0.29 68.07 -30.94
N GLY A 83 0.40 67.20 -30.21
CA GLY A 83 1.87 67.16 -30.15
C GLY A 83 2.39 65.89 -30.80
N SER A 84 3.12 66.00 -31.91
CA SER A 84 3.75 64.85 -32.57
C SER A 84 4.86 64.26 -31.67
N LEU A 85 4.61 63.08 -31.10
CA LEU A 85 5.59 62.30 -30.32
C LEU A 85 6.85 61.99 -31.15
N GLY A 86 8.03 62.05 -30.50
CA GLY A 86 9.30 61.65 -31.11
C GLY A 86 9.33 60.17 -31.51
N ARG A 87 10.20 59.78 -32.45
CA ARG A 87 10.23 58.40 -33.02
C ARG A 87 10.40 57.29 -31.98
N ALA A 88 11.20 57.50 -30.94
CA ALA A 88 11.37 56.54 -29.84
C ALA A 88 10.15 56.48 -28.93
N GLU A 89 9.53 57.64 -28.66
CA GLU A 89 8.32 57.76 -27.83
C GLU A 89 7.10 57.12 -28.50
N ALA A 90 6.96 57.25 -29.82
CA ALA A 90 5.88 56.59 -30.58
C ALA A 90 6.03 55.05 -30.57
N GLU A 91 7.26 54.52 -30.64
CA GLU A 91 7.51 53.08 -30.56
C GLU A 91 7.24 52.53 -29.14
N VAL A 92 7.67 53.25 -28.11
CA VAL A 92 7.35 52.94 -26.70
C VAL A 92 5.84 52.98 -26.48
N PHE A 93 5.16 54.02 -26.95
CA PHE A 93 3.71 54.16 -26.86
C PHE A 93 2.97 53.02 -27.56
N PHE A 94 3.42 52.59 -28.75
CA PHE A 94 2.82 51.44 -29.44
C PHE A 94 2.91 50.15 -28.61
N PHE A 95 4.07 49.85 -28.03
CA PHE A 95 4.24 48.65 -27.21
C PHE A 95 3.52 48.72 -25.87
N GLU A 96 3.43 49.90 -25.24
CA GLU A 96 2.62 50.10 -24.02
C GLU A 96 1.12 49.96 -24.30
N LEU A 97 0.62 50.57 -25.38
CA LEU A 97 -0.76 50.40 -25.83
C LEU A 97 -1.07 48.93 -26.16
N LEU A 98 -0.13 48.23 -26.82
CA LEU A 98 -0.25 46.82 -27.15
C LEU A 98 -0.28 45.94 -25.89
N LYS A 99 0.57 46.25 -24.90
CA LYS A 99 0.62 45.57 -23.60
C LYS A 99 -0.69 45.76 -22.82
N SER A 100 -1.19 46.99 -22.74
CA SER A 100 -2.46 47.32 -22.09
C SER A 100 -3.64 46.58 -22.73
N GLU A 101 -3.75 46.63 -24.06
CA GLU A 101 -4.80 45.91 -24.80
C GLU A 101 -4.71 44.39 -24.63
N LEU A 102 -3.49 43.86 -24.58
CA LEU A 102 -3.27 42.43 -24.37
C LEU A 102 -3.70 41.99 -22.97
N LEU A 103 -3.36 42.76 -21.93
CA LEU A 103 -3.80 42.50 -20.55
C LEU A 103 -5.32 42.56 -20.42
N ARG A 104 -5.96 43.56 -21.05
CA ARG A 104 -7.42 43.72 -21.08
C ARG A 104 -8.10 42.51 -21.72
N VAL A 105 -7.63 42.09 -22.89
CA VAL A 105 -8.18 40.94 -23.61
C VAL A 105 -7.97 39.65 -22.82
N ASN A 106 -6.79 39.49 -22.21
CA ASN A 106 -6.44 38.31 -21.43
C ASN A 106 -7.29 38.19 -20.17
N ARG A 107 -7.47 39.27 -19.41
CA ARG A 107 -8.30 39.31 -18.20
C ARG A 107 -9.75 38.93 -18.53
N CYS A 108 -10.30 39.54 -19.57
CA CYS A 108 -11.65 39.21 -20.06
C CYS A 108 -11.79 37.71 -20.40
N PHE A 109 -10.80 37.12 -21.08
CA PHE A 109 -10.83 35.69 -21.40
C PHE A 109 -10.75 34.82 -20.14
N VAL A 110 -9.76 35.04 -19.27
CA VAL A 110 -9.52 34.19 -18.09
C VAL A 110 -10.71 34.22 -17.13
N ASP A 111 -11.24 35.40 -16.84
CA ASP A 111 -12.38 35.56 -15.93
C ASP A 111 -13.62 34.86 -16.49
N THR A 112 -13.89 35.03 -17.78
CA THR A 112 -15.04 34.40 -18.45
C THR A 112 -14.87 32.88 -18.52
N ALA A 113 -13.69 32.40 -18.91
CA ALA A 113 -13.41 30.97 -19.03
C ALA A 113 -13.51 30.25 -17.68
N ARG A 114 -12.94 30.81 -16.61
CA ARG A 114 -13.05 30.26 -15.25
C ARG A 114 -14.51 30.22 -14.78
N ALA A 115 -15.26 31.31 -14.99
CA ALA A 115 -16.66 31.37 -14.62
C ALA A 115 -17.50 30.33 -15.37
N LEU A 116 -17.24 30.12 -16.67
CA LEU A 116 -17.90 29.10 -17.49
C LEU A 116 -17.58 27.69 -17.02
N VAL A 117 -16.31 27.36 -16.80
CA VAL A 117 -15.90 26.03 -16.30
C VAL A 117 -16.53 25.76 -14.93
N ALA A 118 -16.50 26.73 -14.01
CA ALA A 118 -17.12 26.58 -12.69
C ALA A 118 -18.65 26.44 -12.76
N ARG A 119 -19.32 27.16 -13.67
CA ARG A 119 -20.77 27.03 -13.89
C ARG A 119 -21.11 25.65 -14.48
N PHE A 120 -20.37 25.21 -15.48
CA PHE A 120 -20.54 23.89 -16.09
C PHE A 120 -20.38 22.76 -15.07
N GLN A 121 -19.32 22.81 -14.26
CA GLN A 121 -19.08 21.82 -13.21
C GLN A 121 -20.21 21.77 -12.16
N ARG A 122 -20.77 22.93 -11.77
CA ARG A 122 -21.93 23.00 -10.86
C ARG A 122 -23.20 22.40 -11.48
N THR A 123 -23.49 22.72 -12.75
CA THR A 123 -24.64 22.16 -13.46
C THR A 123 -24.54 20.64 -13.58
N GLU A 124 -23.35 20.13 -13.88
CA GLU A 124 -23.04 18.69 -13.92
C GLU A 124 -23.18 17.97 -12.57
N MET A 125 -22.70 18.58 -11.48
CA MET A 125 -22.93 18.01 -10.14
C MET A 125 -24.41 17.92 -9.81
N ARG A 126 -25.18 18.99 -10.06
CA ARG A 126 -26.64 19.00 -9.83
C ARG A 126 -27.35 17.89 -10.60
N ARG A 127 -26.93 17.62 -11.84
CA ARG A 127 -27.46 16.51 -12.65
C ARG A 127 -27.17 15.13 -12.04
N ARG A 128 -25.99 14.93 -11.45
CA ARG A 128 -25.60 13.65 -10.83
C ARG A 128 -26.32 13.36 -9.51
N PHE A 129 -26.63 14.39 -8.73
CA PHE A 129 -27.33 14.24 -7.44
C PHE A 129 -28.86 14.25 -7.56
N ALA A 130 -29.41 14.57 -8.74
CA ALA A 130 -30.84 14.46 -9.01
C ALA A 130 -31.22 13.00 -9.30
N CYS A 131 -31.59 12.24 -8.26
CA CYS A 131 -32.19 10.91 -8.41
C CYS A 131 -33.68 11.07 -8.79
N GLY A 132 -34.08 10.55 -9.96
CA GLY A 132 -35.47 10.55 -10.44
C GLY A 132 -35.79 11.59 -11.51
N THR A 133 -36.58 11.19 -12.52
CA THR A 133 -37.02 12.02 -13.67
C THR A 133 -37.86 13.23 -13.25
N ALA A 134 -38.58 13.15 -12.12
CA ALA A 134 -39.33 14.27 -11.54
C ALA A 134 -38.41 15.34 -10.93
N MET A 135 -37.34 14.93 -10.24
CA MET A 135 -36.35 15.82 -9.64
C MET A 135 -35.52 16.55 -10.72
N GLN A 136 -35.26 15.91 -11.86
CA GLN A 136 -34.62 16.54 -13.03
C GLN A 136 -35.45 17.67 -13.65
N ARG A 137 -36.79 17.58 -13.61
CA ARG A 137 -37.70 18.66 -14.06
C ARG A 137 -37.77 19.80 -13.05
N LEU A 138 -37.77 19.51 -11.74
CA LEU A 138 -37.80 20.49 -10.65
C LEU A 138 -36.48 21.27 -10.48
N LEU A 139 -35.32 20.64 -10.71
CA LEU A 139 -34.00 21.27 -10.55
C LEU A 139 -33.53 22.07 -11.78
N GLY A 140 -34.37 22.15 -12.83
CA GLY A 140 -34.29 23.19 -13.86
C GLY A 140 -33.08 23.18 -14.79
N ALA A 141 -32.30 22.09 -14.91
CA ALA A 141 -31.26 21.99 -15.94
C ALA A 141 -31.84 21.41 -17.24
N GLY A 142 -32.76 22.14 -17.87
CA GLY A 142 -33.30 21.77 -19.18
C GLY A 142 -32.21 21.80 -20.28
N PRO A 143 -32.45 21.16 -21.45
CA PRO A 143 -31.54 21.19 -22.61
C PRO A 143 -31.08 22.61 -22.98
N SER A 144 -31.94 23.61 -22.75
CA SER A 144 -31.67 25.03 -22.99
C SER A 144 -30.51 25.62 -22.17
N GLN A 145 -30.28 25.16 -20.94
CA GLN A 145 -29.16 25.67 -20.12
C GLN A 145 -27.80 25.16 -20.60
N TYR A 146 -27.76 23.92 -21.06
CA TYR A 146 -26.54 23.32 -21.61
C TYR A 146 -26.23 23.88 -23.01
N ALA A 147 -27.26 24.13 -23.83
CA ALA A 147 -27.11 24.84 -25.10
C ALA A 147 -26.50 26.25 -24.89
N ALA A 148 -27.02 27.01 -23.92
CA ALA A 148 -26.47 28.32 -23.58
C ALA A 148 -25.02 28.24 -23.07
N LEU A 149 -24.65 27.21 -22.30
CA LEU A 149 -23.27 26.99 -21.86
C LEU A 149 -22.34 26.60 -23.03
N ALA A 150 -22.84 25.77 -23.97
CA ALA A 150 -22.11 25.36 -25.17
C ALA A 150 -21.79 26.57 -26.07
N GLU A 151 -22.79 27.43 -26.27
CA GLU A 151 -22.69 28.64 -27.07
C GLU A 151 -21.70 29.63 -26.45
N ARG A 152 -21.78 29.86 -25.13
CA ARG A 152 -20.84 30.73 -24.41
C ARG A 152 -19.42 30.19 -24.45
N ALA A 153 -19.23 28.88 -24.29
CA ALA A 153 -17.91 28.24 -24.44
C ALA A 153 -17.37 28.40 -25.88
N TYR A 154 -18.24 28.32 -26.89
CA TYR A 154 -17.90 28.55 -28.30
C TYR A 154 -17.41 29.96 -28.53
N TRP A 155 -18.17 30.96 -28.09
CA TRP A 155 -17.81 32.36 -28.23
C TRP A 155 -16.55 32.71 -27.44
N CYS A 156 -16.35 32.15 -26.25
CA CYS A 156 -15.13 32.34 -25.47
C CYS A 156 -13.88 31.84 -26.22
N ARG A 157 -13.97 30.69 -26.89
CA ARG A 157 -12.87 30.15 -27.70
C ARG A 157 -12.68 30.94 -29.00
N LYS A 158 -13.78 31.35 -29.65
CA LYS A 158 -13.75 32.17 -30.87
C LYS A 158 -13.14 33.54 -30.58
N TYR A 159 -13.46 34.14 -29.45
CA TYR A 159 -12.86 35.37 -28.94
C TYR A 159 -11.34 35.24 -28.76
N ALA A 160 -10.88 34.19 -28.06
CA ALA A 160 -9.45 33.93 -27.88
C ALA A 160 -8.72 33.77 -29.23
N ARG A 161 -9.28 32.97 -30.14
CA ARG A 161 -8.70 32.72 -31.47
C ARG A 161 -8.68 33.98 -32.36
N ALA A 162 -9.74 34.77 -32.36
CA ALA A 162 -9.81 35.99 -33.15
C ALA A 162 -8.76 37.02 -32.70
N ASN A 163 -8.66 37.25 -31.39
CA ASN A 163 -7.65 38.15 -30.82
C ASN A 163 -6.22 37.63 -31.04
N ALA A 164 -6.00 36.31 -31.00
CA ALA A 164 -4.72 35.69 -31.29
C ALA A 164 -4.22 35.97 -32.71
N VAL A 165 -5.11 35.84 -33.68
CA VAL A 165 -4.80 36.08 -35.09
C VAL A 165 -4.60 37.57 -35.34
N ALA A 166 -5.36 38.43 -34.66
CA ALA A 166 -5.20 39.89 -34.70
C ALA A 166 -3.80 40.33 -34.25
N LEU A 167 -3.36 39.86 -33.08
CA LEU A 167 -2.05 40.17 -32.51
C LEU A 167 -0.93 39.69 -33.42
N ARG A 168 -0.99 38.45 -33.91
CA ARG A 168 0.02 37.92 -34.85
C ARG A 168 0.10 38.76 -36.12
N LYS A 169 -1.04 39.20 -36.66
CA LYS A 169 -1.08 40.04 -37.88
C LYS A 169 -0.56 41.45 -37.64
N ILE A 170 -0.80 42.05 -36.47
CA ILE A 170 -0.32 43.40 -36.18
C ILE A 170 1.20 43.41 -35.96
N LEU A 171 1.71 42.44 -35.20
CA LEU A 171 3.14 42.27 -34.95
C LEU A 171 3.93 41.87 -36.20
N LYS A 172 3.38 40.96 -37.03
CA LYS A 172 4.01 40.61 -38.32
C LYS A 172 4.17 41.82 -39.24
N LYS A 173 3.23 42.78 -39.19
CA LYS A 173 3.37 44.03 -39.96
C LYS A 173 4.35 45.00 -39.31
N TYR A 174 4.39 45.09 -37.99
CA TYR A 174 5.43 45.84 -37.28
C TYR A 174 6.82 45.37 -37.72
N ASP A 175 7.09 44.07 -37.65
CA ASP A 175 8.36 43.46 -38.04
C ASP A 175 8.68 43.73 -39.52
N LYS A 176 7.66 43.62 -40.40
CA LYS A 176 7.80 43.94 -41.83
C LYS A 176 8.11 45.43 -42.09
N GLN A 177 7.59 46.35 -41.28
CA GLN A 177 7.79 47.80 -41.46
C GLN A 177 9.14 48.29 -40.91
N LYS A 178 9.71 47.61 -39.91
CA LYS A 178 10.94 48.04 -39.23
C LYS A 178 12.18 47.18 -39.54
N GLY A 179 12.04 46.08 -40.28
CA GLY A 179 13.16 45.25 -40.72
C GLY A 179 13.83 44.47 -39.57
N GLY A 180 13.06 43.96 -38.61
CA GLY A 180 13.58 43.24 -37.44
C GLY A 180 12.61 42.19 -36.90
N GLN A 181 13.01 41.50 -35.82
CA GLN A 181 12.19 40.48 -35.13
C GLN A 181 11.65 40.97 -33.76
N ARG A 182 11.67 42.28 -33.51
CA ARG A 182 11.34 42.85 -32.19
C ARG A 182 9.87 42.61 -31.81
N GLY A 183 8.94 42.62 -32.76
CA GLY A 183 7.54 42.27 -32.54
C GLY A 183 7.35 40.79 -32.21
N ARG A 184 8.09 39.90 -32.87
CA ARG A 184 8.14 38.47 -32.53
C ARG A 184 8.75 38.23 -31.14
N ALA A 185 9.82 38.93 -30.80
CA ALA A 185 10.47 38.87 -29.48
C ALA A 185 9.54 39.42 -28.37
N PHE A 186 8.81 40.50 -28.64
CA PHE A 186 7.79 41.03 -27.73
C PHE A 186 6.69 40.00 -27.46
N LEU A 187 6.23 39.29 -28.51
CA LEU A 187 5.24 38.22 -28.34
C LEU A 187 5.77 37.07 -27.48
N GLN A 188 7.01 36.64 -27.72
CA GLN A 188 7.69 35.62 -26.90
C GLN A 188 7.89 36.07 -25.45
N HIS A 189 8.20 37.35 -25.23
CA HIS A 189 8.31 37.93 -23.90
C HIS A 189 6.94 37.95 -23.19
N CYS A 190 5.88 38.36 -23.90
CA CYS A 190 4.51 38.29 -23.39
C CYS A 190 4.07 36.87 -23.05
N TRP A 191 4.50 35.87 -23.82
CA TRP A 191 4.24 34.45 -23.49
C TRP A 191 4.89 33.99 -22.19
N ARG A 192 6.01 34.61 -21.79
CA ARG A 192 6.71 34.31 -20.53
C ARG A 192 6.15 35.09 -19.34
N MET A 193 5.29 36.08 -19.55
CA MET A 193 4.70 36.87 -18.47
C MET A 193 3.57 36.11 -17.74
N PRO A 194 3.61 36.01 -16.40
CA PRO A 194 2.56 35.35 -15.61
C PRO A 194 1.14 35.90 -15.82
N ALA A 195 1.02 37.18 -16.19
CA ALA A 195 -0.26 37.87 -16.42
C ALA A 195 -0.55 38.19 -17.90
N GLY A 196 0.41 37.97 -18.81
CA GLY A 196 0.48 38.65 -20.11
C GLY A 196 0.36 37.75 -21.35
N GLY A 197 -0.22 36.56 -21.26
CA GLY A 197 -0.32 35.69 -22.45
C GLY A 197 -1.31 34.53 -22.35
N ALA A 198 -2.09 34.46 -21.28
CA ALA A 198 -2.81 33.25 -20.91
C ALA A 198 -3.79 32.77 -21.98
N PHE A 199 -4.48 33.64 -22.72
CA PHE A 199 -5.53 33.20 -23.65
C PHE A 199 -5.07 32.45 -24.91
N LEU A 200 -3.78 32.37 -25.22
CA LEU A 200 -3.28 31.68 -26.43
C LEU A 200 -2.99 30.20 -26.20
N HIS A 201 -2.49 29.88 -25.01
CA HIS A 201 -2.08 28.55 -24.59
C HIS A 201 -2.64 28.23 -23.20
N SER A 202 -3.81 28.78 -22.85
CA SER A 202 -4.39 28.55 -21.53
C SER A 202 -4.77 27.09 -21.38
N PRO A 203 -4.51 26.44 -20.23
CA PRO A 203 -5.13 25.17 -19.90
C PRO A 203 -6.68 25.26 -19.89
N LEU A 204 -7.24 26.47 -19.70
CA LEU A 204 -8.68 26.71 -19.80
C LEU A 204 -9.23 26.54 -21.22
N LEU A 205 -8.43 26.72 -22.27
CA LEU A 205 -8.87 26.46 -23.64
C LEU A 205 -9.13 24.97 -23.86
N ASP A 206 -8.29 24.11 -23.31
CA ASP A 206 -8.44 22.66 -23.37
C ASP A 206 -9.69 22.21 -22.59
N GLU A 207 -9.93 22.80 -21.41
CA GLU A 207 -11.18 22.56 -20.67
C GLU A 207 -12.42 23.02 -21.46
N LEU A 208 -12.42 24.21 -22.05
CA LEU A 208 -13.53 24.70 -22.88
C LEU A 208 -13.74 23.83 -24.13
N LYS A 209 -12.66 23.29 -24.70
CA LYS A 209 -12.70 22.36 -25.83
C LYS A 209 -13.33 21.03 -25.40
N ALA A 210 -12.89 20.48 -24.27
CA ALA A 210 -13.45 19.25 -23.70
C ALA A 210 -14.93 19.41 -23.29
N ILE A 211 -15.33 20.56 -22.74
CA ILE A 211 -16.75 20.86 -22.45
C ILE A 211 -17.61 20.71 -23.70
N GLN A 212 -17.13 21.21 -24.84
CA GLN A 212 -17.89 21.12 -26.08
C GLN A 212 -17.96 19.70 -26.63
N ASP A 213 -16.87 18.94 -26.53
CA ASP A 213 -16.86 17.54 -26.95
C ASP A 213 -17.84 16.72 -26.10
N VAL A 214 -17.83 16.92 -24.77
CA VAL A 214 -18.80 16.30 -23.85
C VAL A 214 -20.25 16.70 -24.18
N LEU A 215 -20.49 17.95 -24.58
CA LEU A 215 -21.84 18.41 -24.92
C LEU A 215 -22.33 17.91 -26.29
N GLN A 216 -21.43 17.72 -27.25
CA GLN A 216 -21.75 17.14 -28.55
C GLN A 216 -22.07 15.65 -28.45
N GLU A 217 -21.32 14.91 -27.64
CA GLU A 217 -21.62 13.49 -27.35
C GLU A 217 -23.00 13.31 -26.68
N GLN A 218 -23.46 14.31 -25.92
CA GLN A 218 -24.76 14.30 -25.24
C GLN A 218 -25.95 14.79 -26.11
N ARG A 219 -25.75 15.00 -27.42
CA ARG A 219 -26.76 15.48 -28.40
C ARG A 219 -27.48 16.77 -27.99
N ILE A 220 -26.75 17.87 -27.90
CA ILE A 220 -27.33 19.23 -27.96
C ILE A 220 -26.64 19.96 -29.12
N GLN A 221 -27.32 20.08 -30.27
CA GLN A 221 -26.75 20.84 -31.39
C GLN A 221 -26.93 22.35 -31.12
N PRO A 222 -25.95 23.20 -31.47
CA PRO A 222 -26.11 24.66 -31.42
C PRO A 222 -27.24 25.17 -32.34
N GLU A 223 -27.65 24.37 -33.30
CA GLU A 223 -28.63 24.67 -34.35
C GLU A 223 -30.08 24.58 -33.84
N ASP A 224 -30.31 23.79 -32.77
CA ASP A 224 -31.62 23.63 -32.10
C ASP A 224 -32.03 24.89 -31.30
N VAL A 225 -31.16 25.91 -31.23
CA VAL A 225 -31.36 27.16 -30.46
C VAL A 225 -32.26 28.17 -31.18
N GLN A 226 -32.39 28.10 -32.50
CA GLN A 226 -33.19 29.07 -33.27
C GLN A 226 -34.72 28.90 -33.10
N LEU A 227 -35.20 27.78 -32.56
CA LEU A 227 -36.63 27.52 -32.36
C LEU A 227 -37.18 28.05 -31.02
N CYS A 228 -36.34 28.57 -30.12
CA CYS A 228 -36.76 28.96 -28.76
C CYS A 228 -36.98 30.47 -28.55
N GLU A 229 -36.77 31.33 -29.56
CA GLU A 229 -36.99 32.79 -29.43
C GLU A 229 -38.48 33.19 -29.45
N VAL A 230 -39.41 32.29 -29.75
CA VAL A 230 -40.85 32.61 -29.89
C VAL A 230 -41.65 32.46 -28.58
N ALA A 231 -41.09 31.88 -27.52
CA ALA A 231 -41.86 31.49 -26.32
C ALA A 231 -41.73 32.41 -25.09
N ASN A 232 -41.18 33.62 -25.22
CA ASN A 232 -41.11 34.58 -24.11
C ASN A 232 -41.86 35.88 -24.45
N THR A 233 -43.19 35.85 -24.35
CA THR A 233 -43.99 37.03 -24.04
C THR A 233 -44.70 36.80 -22.70
N PRO A 234 -44.74 37.79 -21.78
CA PRO A 234 -45.30 37.59 -20.45
C PRO A 234 -46.83 37.73 -20.49
N ALA A 235 -47.56 36.67 -20.14
CA ALA A 235 -49.01 36.73 -19.93
C ALA A 235 -49.34 37.07 -18.46
N LYS A 236 -50.35 37.94 -18.29
CA LYS A 236 -50.87 38.52 -17.03
C LYS A 236 -51.51 37.48 -16.09
N PRO A 237 -51.67 37.79 -14.79
CA PRO A 237 -52.25 36.87 -13.82
C PRO A 237 -53.79 36.96 -13.79
N GLY A 238 -54.45 35.80 -13.72
CA GLY A 238 -55.85 35.68 -13.28
C GLY A 238 -56.71 34.76 -14.13
N SER A 239 -56.97 33.55 -13.62
CA SER A 239 -58.29 32.91 -13.53
C SER A 239 -58.16 31.43 -13.12
N GLU A 240 -58.98 31.03 -12.16
CA GLU A 240 -59.19 29.66 -11.69
C GLU A 240 -59.87 28.75 -12.74
N VAL A 241 -59.99 27.46 -12.38
CA VAL A 241 -61.10 26.52 -12.68
C VAL A 241 -60.79 25.30 -13.59
N VAL A 242 -60.61 24.15 -12.90
CA VAL A 242 -61.32 22.84 -13.00
C VAL A 242 -61.23 21.94 -14.26
N ALA A 243 -61.20 20.62 -13.95
CA ALA A 243 -61.64 19.44 -14.73
C ALA A 243 -60.72 18.92 -15.86
N ALA A 244 -60.62 17.61 -16.17
CA ALA A 244 -61.22 16.38 -15.65
C ALA A 244 -60.55 15.16 -16.36
N ALA A 245 -60.99 13.96 -15.93
CA ALA A 245 -61.09 12.67 -16.63
C ALA A 245 -60.08 11.58 -16.18
N THR A 246 -60.44 10.62 -15.30
CA THR A 246 -61.23 9.35 -15.50
C THR A 246 -60.52 8.34 -16.41
N ALA A 247 -60.48 7.02 -16.22
CA ALA A 247 -60.99 5.98 -15.30
C ALA A 247 -60.08 4.72 -15.54
N ALA A 248 -60.13 3.55 -14.93
CA ALA A 248 -61.23 2.77 -14.35
C ALA A 248 -60.68 1.57 -13.53
N ALA A 249 -61.50 1.14 -12.55
CA ALA A 249 -61.81 -0.24 -12.07
C ALA A 249 -60.67 -1.20 -11.65
N GLY A 250 -60.76 -1.99 -10.58
CA GLY A 250 -61.87 -2.30 -9.66
C GLY A 250 -61.42 -3.32 -8.59
N VAL A 251 -62.03 -3.16 -7.42
CA VAL A 251 -61.98 -3.87 -6.10
C VAL A 251 -62.89 -5.14 -6.20
N PRO A 252 -62.90 -6.21 -5.34
CA PRO A 252 -63.05 -6.20 -3.86
C PRO A 252 -62.28 -7.26 -3.02
N ALA A 253 -61.88 -7.01 -1.76
CA ALA A 253 -62.62 -6.91 -0.47
C ALA A 253 -63.07 -8.31 0.07
N HIS A 254 -63.04 -8.69 1.36
CA HIS A 254 -63.20 -7.96 2.62
C HIS A 254 -63.02 -8.92 3.85
N LEU A 255 -62.66 -8.36 5.03
CA LEU A 255 -63.14 -8.65 6.43
C LEU A 255 -62.90 -10.07 7.03
N GLN A 256 -62.69 -10.33 8.33
CA GLN A 256 -62.88 -9.59 9.59
C GLN A 256 -62.24 -10.34 10.79
N ALA A 257 -61.88 -9.58 11.84
CA ALA A 257 -62.05 -9.83 13.29
C ALA A 257 -61.27 -10.89 14.10
N GLY A 258 -60.85 -10.44 15.31
CA GLY A 258 -60.77 -11.21 16.57
C GLY A 258 -59.35 -11.53 17.06
N ALA A 259 -58.67 -10.73 17.89
CA ALA A 259 -58.87 -10.44 19.32
C ALA A 259 -58.23 -11.45 20.31
N SER A 260 -57.44 -10.91 21.27
CA SER A 260 -57.09 -11.44 22.62
C SER A 260 -56.21 -12.70 22.70
N SER A 261 -55.34 -12.95 23.69
CA SER A 261 -54.81 -12.26 24.87
C SER A 261 -53.83 -13.22 25.60
N ALA A 262 -52.92 -12.67 26.41
CA ALA A 262 -52.36 -13.22 27.66
C ALA A 262 -51.42 -14.46 27.57
N ALA A 263 -50.16 -14.34 28.03
CA ALA A 263 -49.64 -14.73 29.37
C ALA A 263 -49.34 -16.24 29.48
N ALA A 264 -48.36 -16.79 30.20
CA ALA A 264 -47.20 -16.38 30.99
C ALA A 264 -46.51 -17.71 31.42
N ALA A 265 -45.21 -17.67 31.74
CA ALA A 265 -44.46 -18.65 32.58
C ALA A 265 -44.41 -20.12 32.08
N GLY A 266 -43.43 -20.97 32.38
CA GLY A 266 -42.23 -20.91 33.21
C GLY A 266 -41.70 -22.35 33.40
N LEU A 267 -40.38 -22.46 33.57
CA LEU A 267 -39.64 -23.39 34.43
C LEU A 267 -39.50 -24.91 34.12
N ASP A 268 -38.32 -25.37 34.56
CA ASP A 268 -37.88 -26.71 35.01
C ASP A 268 -37.21 -27.70 34.04
N GLY A 269 -35.96 -28.04 34.37
CA GLY A 269 -35.23 -29.27 33.97
C GLY A 269 -35.49 -30.40 34.99
N PRO A 270 -34.55 -31.32 35.31
CA PRO A 270 -33.30 -31.74 34.64
C PRO A 270 -33.16 -33.30 34.58
N ASN A 271 -31.91 -33.79 34.49
CA ASN A 271 -31.41 -35.17 34.74
C ASN A 271 -31.50 -36.22 33.62
N VAL A 272 -30.61 -37.22 33.44
CA VAL A 272 -29.18 -37.52 33.74
C VAL A 272 -28.96 -39.02 33.37
N MET A 273 -27.70 -39.41 33.07
CA MET A 273 -27.06 -40.75 33.18
C MET A 273 -27.04 -41.79 32.00
N LEU A 274 -25.78 -42.12 31.63
CA LEU A 274 -25.10 -43.45 31.49
C LEU A 274 -25.54 -44.40 30.34
N SER A 275 -24.71 -45.31 29.78
CA SER A 275 -23.51 -46.04 30.25
C SER A 275 -22.70 -46.68 29.10
N SER A 276 -21.49 -47.18 29.45
CA SER A 276 -20.78 -48.43 29.02
C SER A 276 -20.36 -48.65 27.54
N SER A 277 -19.08 -48.77 27.16
CA SER A 277 -18.08 -49.86 27.43
C SER A 277 -18.38 -51.12 26.56
N ASP A 278 -17.50 -51.91 25.94
CA ASP A 278 -16.09 -52.30 26.09
C ASP A 278 -15.59 -53.06 24.81
N LEU A 279 -14.30 -53.46 24.83
CA LEU A 279 -13.62 -54.63 24.19
C LEU A 279 -13.04 -54.48 22.76
N GLU A 280 -11.70 -54.51 22.59
CA GLU A 280 -10.77 -55.65 22.31
C GLU A 280 -10.57 -55.86 20.78
N TRP A 281 -9.46 -56.29 20.16
CA TRP A 281 -8.14 -56.86 20.54
C TRP A 281 -7.21 -56.86 19.28
N GLY A 282 -5.88 -56.98 19.53
CA GLY A 282 -4.75 -57.55 18.72
C GLY A 282 -4.64 -57.38 17.18
N GLY A 283 -3.46 -57.33 16.54
CA GLY A 283 -2.07 -57.56 16.93
C GLY A 283 -1.21 -57.74 15.65
N GLU A 284 0.12 -57.50 15.76
CA GLU A 284 1.25 -58.12 15.02
C GLU A 284 1.31 -57.95 13.48
N ASP A 285 2.44 -57.92 12.74
CA ASP A 285 3.89 -57.89 12.95
C ASP A 285 4.52 -57.62 11.56
N GLY A 286 5.79 -57.17 11.47
CA GLY A 286 6.61 -57.43 10.26
C GLY A 286 7.58 -56.34 9.77
N GLY A 287 8.76 -56.30 10.38
CA GLY A 287 10.10 -56.39 9.75
C GLY A 287 10.43 -55.73 8.40
N VAL A 288 11.16 -54.61 8.48
CA VAL A 288 12.47 -54.24 7.86
C VAL A 288 12.90 -54.84 6.51
N ALA A 289 13.26 -53.96 5.55
CA ALA A 289 14.48 -54.06 4.73
C ALA A 289 14.84 -52.70 4.10
N VAL A 290 16.10 -52.29 4.26
CA VAL A 290 16.73 -51.10 3.70
C VAL A 290 17.58 -51.54 2.51
N ASP A 291 17.47 -50.86 1.36
CA ASP A 291 18.60 -50.81 0.42
C ASP A 291 18.56 -49.58 -0.51
N GLN A 292 19.68 -48.86 -0.44
CA GLN A 292 20.48 -48.20 -1.47
C GLN A 292 19.83 -47.30 -2.56
N VAL A 293 20.23 -46.03 -2.46
CA VAL A 293 20.11 -44.93 -3.43
C VAL A 293 21.14 -45.07 -4.55
N PRO A 294 20.79 -44.69 -5.79
CA PRO A 294 21.75 -44.00 -6.66
C PRO A 294 21.26 -42.62 -7.11
N GLU A 295 22.26 -41.82 -7.48
CA GLU A 295 22.34 -40.37 -7.60
C GLU A 295 21.36 -39.69 -8.57
N LEU A 296 20.98 -38.46 -8.19
CA LEU A 296 20.20 -37.52 -8.96
C LEU A 296 20.96 -36.99 -10.18
N GLN A 297 20.37 -37.13 -11.37
CA GLN A 297 20.58 -36.19 -12.46
C GLN A 297 19.41 -35.20 -12.51
N CYS A 298 19.71 -33.95 -12.22
CA CYS A 298 18.80 -32.81 -12.35
C CYS A 298 18.44 -32.61 -13.83
N ARG A 299 17.19 -32.90 -14.21
CA ARG A 299 16.61 -32.48 -15.49
C ARG A 299 15.42 -31.58 -15.22
N THR A 300 15.63 -30.28 -15.35
CA THR A 300 14.56 -29.35 -15.72
C THR A 300 13.95 -29.81 -17.04
N ARG A 301 12.63 -30.03 -17.09
CA ARG A 301 11.92 -30.05 -18.36
C ARG A 301 10.63 -29.22 -18.32
N PRO A 302 10.28 -28.61 -19.46
CA PRO A 302 9.32 -27.53 -19.59
C PRO A 302 7.89 -28.06 -19.75
N ALA A 303 6.94 -27.14 -19.57
CA ALA A 303 5.55 -27.32 -19.91
C ALA A 303 5.34 -27.63 -21.40
N ALA A 304 4.50 -28.62 -21.72
CA ALA A 304 3.31 -28.49 -22.57
C ALA A 304 2.77 -29.86 -23.04
N ALA A 305 1.47 -29.85 -23.29
CA ALA A 305 0.73 -30.55 -24.35
C ALA A 305 -0.05 -31.82 -23.99
N ASP A 306 -1.36 -31.67 -24.24
CA ASP A 306 -2.38 -32.68 -24.47
C ASP A 306 -1.98 -33.66 -25.58
N ASP A 307 -2.41 -34.91 -25.45
CA ASP A 307 -2.63 -35.80 -26.60
C ASP A 307 -3.85 -36.70 -26.32
N ASP A 308 -4.79 -36.66 -27.26
CA ASP A 308 -5.98 -37.51 -27.33
C ASP A 308 -5.57 -38.90 -27.82
N THR A 309 -6.04 -39.97 -27.19
CA THR A 309 -6.29 -41.23 -27.92
C THR A 309 -7.42 -42.04 -27.28
N LEU A 310 -8.45 -42.25 -28.10
CA LEU A 310 -9.62 -43.11 -27.89
C LEU A 310 -9.22 -44.58 -27.74
N GLY A 311 -9.91 -45.30 -26.84
CA GLY A 311 -9.88 -46.76 -26.85
C GLY A 311 -10.67 -47.45 -25.73
N GLY A 312 -11.95 -47.73 -25.97
CA GLY A 312 -12.61 -48.95 -25.50
C GLY A 312 -13.29 -48.94 -24.12
N MET A 313 -14.62 -48.81 -24.12
CA MET A 313 -15.49 -49.36 -23.05
C MET A 313 -15.47 -50.91 -23.07
N PRO A 314 -15.95 -51.61 -22.02
CA PRO A 314 -17.39 -51.81 -21.88
C PRO A 314 -17.97 -51.61 -20.47
N SER A 315 -19.27 -51.37 -20.52
CA SER A 315 -20.31 -51.19 -19.52
C SER A 315 -20.60 -52.38 -18.59
N THR A 316 -21.04 -52.06 -17.36
CA THR A 316 -22.17 -52.73 -16.64
C THR A 316 -22.55 -51.80 -15.47
N ALA A 317 -23.58 -50.95 -15.55
CA ALA A 317 -25.02 -51.21 -15.47
C ALA A 317 -25.49 -51.83 -14.13
N MET A 318 -26.08 -51.00 -13.26
CA MET A 318 -27.35 -51.21 -12.52
C MET A 318 -27.65 -49.91 -11.74
N SER A 319 -28.60 -49.07 -12.20
CA SER A 319 -30.06 -49.12 -11.93
C SER A 319 -30.40 -48.75 -10.47
N PHE A 320 -30.83 -47.50 -10.21
CA PHE A 320 -32.20 -46.96 -10.26
C PHE A 320 -32.83 -46.87 -8.86
N ALA A 321 -33.11 -45.64 -8.40
CA ALA A 321 -34.40 -45.28 -7.80
C ALA A 321 -34.50 -43.76 -7.66
N VAL A 322 -35.35 -43.19 -8.51
CA VAL A 322 -35.91 -41.85 -8.40
C VAL A 322 -37.10 -41.91 -7.45
N SER A 323 -37.25 -40.92 -6.57
CA SER A 323 -38.59 -40.48 -6.17
C SER A 323 -38.61 -38.96 -6.03
N SER A 324 -39.34 -38.36 -6.97
CA SER A 324 -39.94 -37.03 -6.92
C SER A 324 -41.07 -37.04 -5.86
N THR A 325 -41.72 -35.97 -5.40
CA THR A 325 -42.17 -34.77 -6.11
C THR A 325 -42.75 -33.81 -5.04
N THR A 326 -42.39 -32.52 -5.16
CA THR A 326 -43.22 -31.28 -5.06
C THR A 326 -44.06 -30.99 -3.81
N PHE A 327 -43.78 -29.90 -3.09
CA PHE A 327 -44.21 -28.49 -3.34
C PHE A 327 -45.74 -28.33 -3.28
N THR A 328 -46.33 -27.44 -2.47
CA THR A 328 -46.34 -25.96 -2.63
C THR A 328 -46.97 -25.37 -1.35
N SER A 329 -46.29 -24.52 -0.55
CA SER A 329 -46.18 -23.05 -0.64
C SER A 329 -47.52 -22.32 -0.41
N LEU A 330 -47.72 -21.45 0.59
CA LEU A 330 -47.43 -20.00 0.66
C LEU A 330 -48.36 -19.42 1.78
N ALA A 331 -48.20 -18.28 2.44
CA ALA A 331 -47.36 -17.09 2.29
C ALA A 331 -47.65 -16.06 3.43
N PHE A 332 -46.59 -15.34 3.85
CA PHE A 332 -46.41 -13.87 4.02
C PHE A 332 -47.43 -13.02 4.84
N ALA A 333 -47.11 -11.86 5.43
CA ALA A 333 -46.11 -10.78 5.22
C ALA A 333 -45.90 -10.01 6.55
N GLY A 334 -45.02 -9.02 6.77
CA GLY A 334 -44.11 -8.14 6.00
C GLY A 334 -43.27 -7.37 7.05
N GLU A 335 -42.35 -6.45 6.81
CA GLU A 335 -41.89 -5.57 5.72
C GLU A 335 -40.39 -5.26 6.04
N GLY A 336 -39.49 -4.78 5.19
CA GLY A 336 -39.61 -4.17 3.88
C GLY A 336 -38.26 -4.12 3.16
N SER A 337 -38.38 -4.12 1.84
CA SER A 337 -37.41 -4.25 0.75
C SER A 337 -36.94 -2.88 0.20
N ILE A 338 -35.95 -2.73 -0.71
CA ILE A 338 -35.95 -2.86 -2.21
C ILE A 338 -34.68 -2.05 -2.72
N PRO A 339 -34.13 -2.12 -3.98
CA PRO A 339 -34.02 -3.14 -5.07
C PRO A 339 -32.53 -3.43 -5.46
N ALA A 340 -32.10 -4.58 -5.99
CA ALA A 340 -32.44 -5.35 -7.21
C ALA A 340 -31.95 -4.78 -8.56
N ARG A 341 -31.07 -5.53 -9.26
CA ARG A 341 -31.29 -6.09 -10.61
C ARG A 341 -30.07 -6.87 -11.12
N GLY A 342 -30.28 -8.14 -11.43
CA GLY A 342 -29.46 -8.93 -12.35
C GLY A 342 -30.30 -9.37 -13.55
N THR A 343 -29.64 -9.91 -14.58
CA THR A 343 -30.06 -11.03 -15.47
C THR A 343 -28.94 -11.28 -16.50
N THR A 344 -28.27 -12.44 -16.54
CA THR A 344 -28.55 -13.74 -17.20
C THR A 344 -27.99 -13.89 -18.64
N ILE A 345 -26.95 -14.74 -18.76
CA ILE A 345 -26.62 -15.80 -19.75
C ILE A 345 -26.96 -15.61 -21.24
N VAL A 346 -25.96 -15.72 -22.14
CA VAL A 346 -25.87 -16.69 -23.28
C VAL A 346 -24.39 -16.86 -23.73
N SER A 347 -24.03 -18.11 -24.01
CA SER A 347 -22.78 -18.67 -24.56
C SER A 347 -22.42 -18.25 -26.00
N GLY A 348 -21.13 -18.26 -26.36
CA GLY A 348 -20.68 -18.16 -27.76
C GLY A 348 -19.16 -18.22 -27.96
N THR A 349 -18.67 -19.45 -28.18
CA THR A 349 -17.52 -19.90 -28.99
C THR A 349 -16.53 -18.90 -29.62
N ALA A 350 -15.24 -19.30 -29.57
CA ALA A 350 -14.07 -18.75 -30.26
C ALA A 350 -14.21 -18.65 -31.80
N PRO A 351 -13.33 -17.91 -32.51
CA PRO A 351 -12.01 -18.45 -32.85
C PRO A 351 -10.84 -17.43 -32.80
N GLY A 352 -9.61 -17.91 -32.54
CA GLY A 352 -8.37 -17.26 -33.02
C GLY A 352 -8.04 -17.75 -34.45
N PRO A 353 -6.81 -17.57 -34.98
CA PRO A 353 -5.66 -16.77 -34.53
C PRO A 353 -5.07 -15.88 -35.65
N GLY A 354 -3.97 -15.16 -35.39
CA GLY A 354 -3.05 -14.71 -36.45
C GLY A 354 -2.39 -13.34 -36.26
N LEU A 355 -1.19 -13.34 -35.70
CA LEU A 355 -0.13 -12.35 -36.00
C LEU A 355 0.54 -12.74 -37.33
N PRO A 356 1.04 -11.78 -38.15
CA PRO A 356 2.42 -11.35 -37.96
C PRO A 356 2.69 -9.84 -38.20
N ALA A 357 3.90 -9.46 -37.80
CA ALA A 357 4.55 -8.16 -37.92
C ALA A 357 4.86 -7.73 -39.37
N GLY A 358 5.10 -6.43 -39.59
CA GLY A 358 5.90 -5.94 -40.72
C GLY A 358 5.45 -4.63 -41.39
N SER A 359 6.05 -3.52 -40.94
CA SER A 359 6.53 -2.34 -41.71
C SER A 359 5.80 -1.78 -42.96
N ALA A 360 5.60 -0.45 -42.90
CA ALA A 360 5.84 0.58 -43.93
C ALA A 360 4.77 0.91 -45.02
N SER A 361 4.17 2.10 -44.82
CA SER A 361 3.92 3.22 -45.78
C SER A 361 3.27 3.00 -47.17
N THR A 362 2.12 3.67 -47.32
CA THR A 362 1.61 4.46 -48.47
C THR A 362 1.29 3.79 -49.82
N THR A 363 0.01 3.76 -50.19
CA THR A 363 -0.64 4.60 -51.25
C THR A 363 -2.12 4.18 -51.43
N ALA A 364 -2.89 4.98 -52.18
CA ALA A 364 -4.32 5.25 -51.99
C ALA A 364 -5.34 4.39 -52.78
N SER A 365 -6.56 4.35 -52.21
CA SER A 365 -7.91 4.39 -52.85
C SER A 365 -8.45 3.20 -53.68
N ALA A 366 -9.48 2.54 -53.14
CA ALA A 366 -10.77 2.31 -53.81
C ALA A 366 -11.87 1.90 -52.80
N ALA A 367 -13.10 2.34 -53.06
CA ALA A 367 -14.24 2.34 -52.16
C ALA A 367 -14.98 1.00 -52.02
N GLY A 368 -15.51 0.73 -50.82
CA GLY A 368 -16.49 -0.31 -50.52
C GLY A 368 -17.34 0.10 -49.32
N VAL A 369 -18.64 0.26 -49.54
CA VAL A 369 -19.64 0.86 -48.65
C VAL A 369 -20.18 -0.16 -47.64
N GLY A 370 -20.13 0.15 -46.34
CA GLY A 370 -21.34 0.04 -45.52
C GLY A 370 -21.26 -0.54 -44.11
N ALA A 371 -20.57 0.14 -43.19
CA ALA A 371 -20.88 0.11 -41.76
C ALA A 371 -20.70 1.53 -41.22
N GLY A 372 -21.76 2.13 -40.68
CA GLY A 372 -21.87 3.57 -40.43
C GLY A 372 -20.81 4.14 -39.48
N GLN A 373 -19.67 4.57 -40.03
CA GLN A 373 -18.74 5.46 -39.36
C GLN A 373 -19.35 6.85 -39.31
N ARG A 374 -19.76 7.28 -38.11
CA ARG A 374 -20.09 8.67 -37.83
C ARG A 374 -18.83 9.52 -38.08
N PRO A 375 -18.90 10.64 -38.83
CA PRO A 375 -17.75 11.51 -38.98
C PRO A 375 -17.44 12.17 -37.63
N ALA A 376 -16.39 11.71 -36.96
CA ALA A 376 -15.87 12.34 -35.77
C ALA A 376 -15.17 13.65 -36.18
N LEU A 377 -15.79 14.79 -35.92
CA LEU A 377 -15.08 16.06 -35.81
C LEU A 377 -14.29 16.04 -34.50
N SER A 378 -13.26 15.19 -34.39
CA SER A 378 -12.41 15.10 -33.20
C SER A 378 -11.63 16.42 -33.06
N ARG A 379 -11.84 17.12 -31.95
CA ARG A 379 -11.16 18.39 -31.72
C ARG A 379 -9.77 18.18 -31.14
N PHE A 380 -9.56 17.15 -30.31
CA PHE A 380 -8.25 16.72 -29.80
C PHE A 380 -7.60 15.70 -30.72
N LYS A 381 -6.29 15.83 -30.95
CA LYS A 381 -5.46 14.78 -31.55
C LYS A 381 -5.00 13.81 -30.46
N ASP A 382 -4.78 12.55 -30.80
CA ASP A 382 -4.43 11.52 -29.81
C ASP A 382 -3.06 11.80 -29.16
N GLU A 383 -2.12 12.38 -29.90
CA GLU A 383 -0.84 12.89 -29.37
C GLU A 383 -1.01 13.96 -28.27
N GLU A 384 -2.13 14.71 -28.25
CA GLU A 384 -2.40 15.74 -27.25
C GLU A 384 -2.93 15.17 -25.92
N LEU A 385 -3.17 13.85 -25.85
CA LEU A 385 -3.80 13.15 -24.73
C LEU A 385 -2.80 12.38 -23.86
N ASN A 386 -1.52 12.33 -24.26
CA ASN A 386 -0.46 11.66 -23.51
C ASN A 386 0.31 12.65 -22.62
N CYS A 387 0.80 12.14 -21.49
CA CYS A 387 1.62 12.86 -20.54
C CYS A 387 3.08 12.95 -21.05
N PRO A 388 3.69 14.14 -21.15
CA PRO A 388 5.09 14.26 -21.59
C PRO A 388 6.13 13.66 -20.63
N ILE A 389 5.75 13.31 -19.39
CA ILE A 389 6.68 12.75 -18.38
C ILE A 389 6.64 11.22 -18.42
N CYS A 390 5.47 10.62 -18.25
CA CYS A 390 5.33 9.16 -18.23
C CYS A 390 5.05 8.55 -19.62
N LEU A 391 4.84 9.38 -20.64
CA LEU A 391 4.56 9.00 -22.04
C LEU A 391 3.25 8.21 -22.26
N GLU A 392 2.48 7.96 -21.20
CA GLU A 392 1.20 7.26 -21.22
C GLU A 392 0.02 8.24 -21.27
N LEU A 393 -1.20 7.69 -21.38
CA LEU A 393 -2.45 8.44 -21.34
C LEU A 393 -2.56 9.29 -20.05
N LEU A 394 -2.95 10.56 -20.19
CA LEU A 394 -3.05 11.51 -19.07
C LEU A 394 -3.99 11.04 -17.96
N PHE A 395 -3.47 10.78 -16.75
CA PHE A 395 -4.28 10.40 -15.59
C PHE A 395 -4.49 11.57 -14.61
N LYS A 396 -5.76 11.87 -14.27
CA LYS A 396 -6.17 13.06 -13.51
C LYS A 396 -5.45 14.33 -14.01
N PRO A 397 -5.60 14.71 -15.29
CA PRO A 397 -4.76 15.72 -15.94
C PRO A 397 -4.78 17.08 -15.23
N VAL A 398 -3.60 17.70 -15.15
CA VAL A 398 -3.39 19.06 -14.67
C VAL A 398 -2.68 19.87 -15.75
N GLY A 399 -3.19 21.07 -16.01
CA GLY A 399 -2.56 22.02 -16.93
C GLY A 399 -1.89 23.16 -16.16
N LEU A 400 -0.60 23.38 -16.39
CA LEU A 400 0.15 24.49 -15.79
C LEU A 400 -0.19 25.81 -16.48
N ALA A 401 0.12 26.95 -15.85
CA ALA A 401 -0.16 28.28 -16.41
C ALA A 401 0.49 28.52 -17.79
N CYS A 402 1.58 27.81 -18.10
CA CYS A 402 2.26 27.85 -19.41
C CYS A 402 1.56 27.03 -20.51
N GLY A 403 0.48 26.29 -20.19
CA GLY A 403 -0.29 25.51 -21.15
C GLY A 403 0.11 24.04 -21.31
N HIS A 404 1.21 23.62 -20.70
CA HIS A 404 1.62 22.20 -20.69
C HIS A 404 0.78 21.41 -19.69
N LYS A 405 0.49 20.16 -20.05
CA LYS A 405 -0.42 19.27 -19.33
C LYS A 405 0.29 17.99 -18.95
N PHE A 406 0.05 17.54 -17.73
CA PHE A 406 0.72 16.40 -17.11
C PHE A 406 -0.29 15.58 -16.29
N CYS A 407 0.07 14.34 -15.95
CA CYS A 407 -0.62 13.62 -14.88
C CYS A 407 -0.44 14.39 -13.56
N LYS A 408 -1.47 14.42 -12.71
CA LYS A 408 -1.39 15.07 -11.39
C LYS A 408 -0.16 14.59 -10.62
N GLN A 409 0.08 13.28 -10.62
CA GLN A 409 1.16 12.66 -9.87
C GLN A 409 2.53 13.03 -10.41
N CYS A 410 2.75 12.93 -11.73
CA CYS A 410 4.00 13.35 -12.36
C CYS A 410 4.33 14.83 -12.07
N ALA A 411 3.32 15.71 -12.03
CA ALA A 411 3.51 17.11 -11.71
C ALA A 411 3.89 17.36 -10.24
N LEU A 412 3.34 16.57 -9.31
CA LEU A 412 3.66 16.61 -7.88
C LEU A 412 5.08 16.08 -7.60
N GLU A 413 5.43 14.95 -8.20
CA GLU A 413 6.76 14.32 -8.06
C GLU A 413 7.86 15.22 -8.59
N HIS A 414 7.66 15.83 -9.77
CA HIS A 414 8.60 16.81 -10.29
C HIS A 414 8.75 18.04 -9.37
N ALA A 415 7.69 18.42 -8.65
CA ALA A 415 7.73 19.49 -7.67
C ALA A 415 8.24 19.05 -6.29
N SER A 416 8.73 17.81 -6.16
CA SER A 416 9.22 17.20 -4.91
C SER A 416 8.19 17.18 -3.77
N LEU A 417 6.89 17.22 -4.10
CA LEU A 417 5.81 17.06 -3.14
C LEU A 417 5.40 15.58 -3.10
N GLY A 418 5.85 14.85 -2.07
CA GLY A 418 5.62 13.40 -1.93
C GLY A 418 4.14 12.99 -1.83
N LYS A 419 3.88 11.68 -2.00
CA LYS A 419 2.53 11.08 -2.05
C LYS A 419 1.66 11.38 -0.83
N ALA A 420 2.23 11.39 0.37
CA ALA A 420 1.50 11.57 1.64
C ALA A 420 0.86 12.97 1.80
N VAL A 421 1.32 13.97 1.05
CA VAL A 421 0.88 15.37 1.16
C VAL A 421 0.16 15.83 -0.13
N GLY A 422 -0.02 14.97 -1.14
CA GLY A 422 -0.32 15.40 -2.52
C GLY A 422 -1.79 15.69 -2.86
N THR A 423 -2.44 16.70 -2.28
CA THR A 423 -3.71 17.22 -2.86
C THR A 423 -3.44 18.15 -4.04
N PHE A 424 -4.42 18.34 -4.94
CA PHE A 424 -4.27 19.33 -6.02
C PHE A 424 -4.11 20.77 -5.49
N ALA A 425 -4.73 21.08 -4.35
CA ALA A 425 -4.57 22.38 -3.70
C ALA A 425 -3.11 22.64 -3.32
N ASN A 426 -2.37 21.57 -3.00
CA ASN A 426 -0.99 21.69 -2.58
C ASN A 426 -0.05 22.02 -3.74
N LEU A 427 -0.41 21.56 -4.95
CA LEU A 427 0.30 21.90 -6.18
C LEU A 427 0.27 23.41 -6.49
N CYS A 428 -0.81 24.10 -6.13
CA CYS A 428 -0.93 25.55 -6.36
C CYS A 428 -0.33 26.40 -5.23
N SER A 429 -0.26 25.86 -4.01
CA SER A 429 -0.01 26.65 -2.79
C SER A 429 1.37 26.41 -2.15
N TYR A 430 1.89 25.18 -2.22
CA TYR A 430 3.15 24.80 -1.56
C TYR A 430 4.34 24.68 -2.50
N VAL A 431 4.12 24.70 -3.83
CA VAL A 431 5.23 24.63 -4.79
C VAL A 431 5.96 25.98 -4.84
N PRO A 432 7.26 26.03 -4.51
CA PRO A 432 8.04 27.26 -4.59
C PRO A 432 8.05 27.84 -6.00
N ALA A 433 8.07 29.17 -6.14
CA ALA A 433 8.09 29.84 -7.44
C ALA A 433 9.34 29.50 -8.29
N THR A 434 10.40 28.99 -7.65
CA THR A 434 11.64 28.53 -8.29
C THR A 434 11.46 27.26 -9.11
N VAL A 435 10.45 26.43 -8.82
CA VAL A 435 10.20 25.18 -9.55
C VAL A 435 9.69 25.51 -10.97
N THR A 436 10.36 24.93 -11.96
CA THR A 436 10.09 25.20 -13.38
C THR A 436 9.20 24.14 -14.02
N CYS A 437 8.49 24.50 -15.09
CA CYS A 437 7.79 23.53 -15.94
C CYS A 437 8.77 22.47 -16.51
N PRO A 438 8.43 21.16 -16.46
CA PRO A 438 9.26 20.09 -17.05
C PRO A 438 9.55 20.27 -18.54
N GLN A 439 8.61 20.88 -19.29
CA GLN A 439 8.69 20.97 -20.75
C GLN A 439 9.27 22.30 -21.25
N CYS A 440 8.83 23.44 -20.72
CA CYS A 440 9.30 24.76 -21.17
C CYS A 440 10.25 25.48 -20.20
N ARG A 441 10.55 24.87 -19.04
CA ARG A 441 11.45 25.42 -18.01
C ARG A 441 11.07 26.81 -17.47
N GLN A 442 9.81 27.23 -17.65
CA GLN A 442 9.30 28.49 -17.11
C GLN A 442 9.01 28.35 -15.61
N SER A 443 9.50 29.29 -14.80
CA SER A 443 9.28 29.37 -13.34
C SER A 443 7.90 29.97 -13.00
N GLY A 444 7.43 29.73 -11.77
CA GLY A 444 6.17 30.30 -11.26
C GLY A 444 4.87 29.78 -11.90
N VAL A 445 4.94 28.74 -12.73
CA VAL A 445 3.79 28.23 -13.52
C VAL A 445 2.80 27.39 -12.70
N TYR A 446 3.21 26.89 -11.54
CA TYR A 446 2.41 26.01 -10.67
C TYR A 446 1.32 26.76 -9.90
N LYS A 447 1.56 28.03 -9.52
CA LYS A 447 0.58 28.91 -8.82
C LYS A 447 -0.73 29.10 -9.60
N GLY A 448 -0.66 29.02 -10.94
CA GLY A 448 -1.80 29.15 -11.84
C GLY A 448 -2.31 27.84 -12.44
N ALA A 449 -1.93 26.69 -11.89
CA ALA A 449 -2.33 25.39 -12.42
C ALA A 449 -3.84 25.16 -12.33
N VAL A 450 -4.39 24.45 -13.32
CA VAL A 450 -5.82 24.15 -13.44
C VAL A 450 -6.00 22.65 -13.59
N ARG A 451 -6.94 22.07 -12.82
CA ARG A 451 -7.32 20.67 -12.97
C ARG A 451 -8.26 20.50 -14.17
N LEU A 452 -7.88 19.64 -15.11
CA LEU A 452 -8.59 19.43 -16.37
C LEU A 452 -9.65 18.33 -16.23
N ARG A 453 -10.72 18.61 -15.47
CA ARG A 453 -11.78 17.62 -15.15
C ARG A 453 -12.61 17.16 -16.34
N GLN A 454 -12.85 18.03 -17.32
CA GLN A 454 -13.64 17.68 -18.49
C GLN A 454 -12.77 16.92 -19.49
N LEU A 455 -11.49 17.27 -19.61
CA LEU A 455 -10.53 16.47 -20.37
C LEU A 455 -10.44 15.03 -19.83
N GLU A 456 -10.42 14.87 -18.49
CA GLU A 456 -10.46 13.55 -17.84
C GLU A 456 -11.67 12.70 -18.29
N LYS A 457 -12.83 13.33 -18.55
CA LYS A 457 -14.00 12.59 -19.05
C LYS A 457 -13.88 12.21 -20.51
N VAL A 458 -13.36 13.11 -21.35
CA VAL A 458 -13.09 12.80 -22.76
C VAL A 458 -12.15 11.60 -22.85
N LEU A 459 -11.11 11.56 -22.00
CA LEU A 459 -10.19 10.43 -21.91
C LEU A 459 -10.91 9.12 -21.52
N LYS A 460 -11.78 9.16 -20.49
CA LYS A 460 -12.61 8.01 -20.07
C LYS A 460 -13.52 7.47 -21.17
N THR A 461 -14.18 8.36 -21.91
CA THR A 461 -15.13 7.95 -22.94
C THR A 461 -14.41 7.41 -24.17
N ARG A 462 -13.33 8.08 -24.59
CA ARG A 462 -12.66 7.83 -25.86
C ARG A 462 -11.64 6.68 -25.80
N HIS A 463 -10.98 6.52 -24.65
CA HIS A 463 -9.96 5.50 -24.40
C HIS A 463 -10.38 4.59 -23.24
N ALA A 464 -11.62 4.08 -23.25
CA ALA A 464 -12.18 3.36 -22.10
C ALA A 464 -11.35 2.14 -21.64
N GLY A 465 -10.76 1.40 -22.59
CA GLY A 465 -9.87 0.25 -22.31
C GLY A 465 -8.56 0.69 -21.64
N GLU A 466 -7.75 1.50 -22.33
CA GLU A 466 -6.49 2.05 -21.81
C GLU A 466 -6.71 2.83 -20.49
N TRP A 467 -7.85 3.51 -20.34
CA TRP A 467 -8.20 4.23 -19.12
C TRP A 467 -8.45 3.28 -17.94
N ALA A 468 -9.11 2.13 -18.16
CA ALA A 468 -9.37 1.16 -17.11
C ALA A 468 -8.08 0.50 -16.60
N GLU A 469 -7.18 0.14 -17.52
CA GLU A 469 -5.82 -0.34 -17.23
C GLU A 469 -5.04 0.71 -16.46
N ARG A 470 -5.01 1.95 -16.97
CA ARG A 470 -4.34 3.06 -16.31
C ARG A 470 -4.88 3.35 -14.92
N GLN A 471 -6.19 3.22 -14.72
CA GLN A 471 -6.83 3.38 -13.42
C GLN A 471 -6.48 2.24 -12.45
N ALA A 472 -6.21 1.03 -12.94
CA ALA A 472 -5.74 -0.08 -12.12
C ALA A 472 -4.29 0.16 -11.64
N GLU A 473 -3.39 0.56 -12.55
CA GLU A 473 -2.00 0.92 -12.23
C GLU A 473 -1.93 2.08 -11.23
N GLU A 474 -2.71 3.15 -11.45
CA GLU A 474 -2.70 4.30 -10.56
C GLU A 474 -3.36 3.99 -9.21
N ARG A 475 -4.34 3.06 -9.16
CA ARG A 475 -4.83 2.53 -7.89
C ARG A 475 -3.74 1.76 -7.14
N GLN A 476 -2.93 0.95 -7.82
CA GLN A 476 -1.77 0.29 -7.21
C GLN A 476 -0.73 1.32 -6.74
N ARG A 477 -0.52 2.42 -7.49
CA ARG A 477 0.41 3.51 -7.11
C ARG A 477 -0.10 4.39 -5.95
N GLU A 478 -1.41 4.60 -5.84
CA GLU A 478 -2.08 5.46 -4.84
C GLU A 478 -2.41 4.74 -3.52
N HIS A 479 -2.62 3.41 -3.50
CA HIS A 479 -2.99 2.65 -2.29
C HIS A 479 -1.81 2.25 -1.38
N GLY A 480 -0.66 2.93 -1.48
CA GLY A 480 0.33 2.98 -0.39
C GLY A 480 0.84 1.62 0.08
N GLY A 481 1.52 0.90 -0.80
CA GLY A 481 2.19 -0.36 -0.51
C GLY A 481 2.25 -1.19 -1.78
N GLY A 482 3.09 -0.79 -2.73
CA GLY A 482 3.26 -1.57 -3.96
C GLY A 482 3.62 -3.02 -3.66
N PHE A 483 3.39 -3.89 -4.63
CA PHE A 483 3.90 -5.26 -4.55
C PHE A 483 5.42 -5.25 -4.44
N VAL A 484 5.95 -6.17 -3.65
CA VAL A 484 7.39 -6.42 -3.58
C VAL A 484 7.79 -7.15 -4.85
N SER A 485 8.85 -6.68 -5.52
CA SER A 485 9.38 -7.33 -6.71
C SER A 485 10.00 -8.68 -6.34
N ASP A 486 9.90 -9.66 -7.23
CA ASP A 486 10.63 -10.92 -7.09
C ASP A 486 12.15 -10.74 -7.22
N ASP A 487 12.61 -9.57 -7.67
CA ASP A 487 14.02 -9.16 -7.73
C ASP A 487 14.51 -8.40 -6.49
N ASP A 488 13.64 -8.07 -5.53
CA ASP A 488 14.07 -7.41 -4.29
C ASP A 488 14.94 -8.38 -3.47
N ARG A 489 16.19 -7.98 -3.22
CA ARG A 489 17.19 -8.74 -2.45
C ARG A 489 17.59 -7.94 -1.21
N VAL A 490 17.75 -8.64 -0.08
CA VAL A 490 18.29 -8.09 1.17
C VAL A 490 19.62 -8.78 1.44
N SER A 491 20.69 -8.00 1.64
CA SER A 491 21.99 -8.57 2.00
C SER A 491 21.93 -9.20 3.38
N LEU A 492 22.46 -10.42 3.52
CA LEU A 492 22.59 -11.06 4.84
C LEU A 492 23.80 -10.51 5.61
N GLN A 493 24.85 -10.10 4.90
CA GLN A 493 26.01 -9.44 5.48
C GLN A 493 26.04 -7.97 5.05
N SER A 494 25.88 -7.06 6.02
CA SER A 494 25.89 -5.60 5.80
C SER A 494 27.24 -4.94 6.12
N LEU A 495 28.13 -5.64 6.83
CA LEU A 495 29.45 -5.14 7.24
C LEU A 495 30.57 -5.72 6.37
N LEU A 496 31.35 -4.81 5.79
CA LEU A 496 32.63 -5.09 5.15
C LEU A 496 33.75 -4.63 6.09
N TYR A 497 34.48 -5.57 6.69
CA TYR A 497 35.59 -5.24 7.58
C TYR A 497 36.82 -4.81 6.77
N ALA A 498 37.44 -3.70 7.18
CA ALA A 498 38.65 -3.18 6.53
C ALA A 498 39.86 -4.12 6.69
N THR A 499 39.93 -4.86 7.80
CA THR A 499 40.93 -5.91 8.01
C THR A 499 40.28 -7.17 8.58
N PRO A 500 40.80 -8.38 8.29
CA PRO A 500 40.32 -9.62 8.89
C PRO A 500 40.41 -9.64 10.42
N ALA A 501 41.33 -8.87 11.02
CA ALA A 501 41.46 -8.71 12.46
C ALA A 501 40.43 -7.75 13.08
N SER A 502 39.88 -6.80 12.31
CA SER A 502 38.76 -5.95 12.75
C SER A 502 37.43 -6.68 12.75
N ARG A 503 37.39 -7.85 12.08
CA ARG A 503 36.40 -8.87 12.39
C ARG A 503 36.78 -9.37 13.78
N VAL A 504 36.36 -8.64 14.82
CA VAL A 504 36.27 -9.17 16.18
C VAL A 504 35.76 -10.58 16.02
N GLU A 505 36.49 -11.57 16.52
CA GLU A 505 36.16 -12.99 16.41
C GLU A 505 34.79 -13.24 17.04
N ALA A 506 33.72 -12.92 16.31
CA ALA A 506 32.52 -13.69 16.31
C ALA A 506 32.96 -15.07 15.83
N THR A 507 33.44 -15.88 16.77
CA THR A 507 33.51 -17.34 16.63
C THR A 507 32.12 -17.76 16.13
N LEU A 508 31.95 -18.24 14.90
CA LEU A 508 32.84 -18.98 14.02
C LEU A 508 33.11 -18.24 12.70
N PRO A 509 34.17 -18.60 11.95
CA PRO A 509 34.29 -18.21 10.56
C PRO A 509 33.11 -18.83 9.80
N LEU A 510 31.97 -18.13 9.74
CA LEU A 510 30.83 -18.56 8.94
C LEU A 510 31.30 -19.02 7.55
N PRO A 511 32.17 -18.30 6.83
CA PRO A 511 32.64 -18.78 5.52
C PRO A 511 33.43 -20.10 5.56
N ALA A 512 34.34 -20.30 6.52
CA ALA A 512 35.26 -21.44 6.49
C ALA A 512 34.70 -22.72 7.17
N LEU A 513 33.74 -22.57 8.09
CA LEU A 513 33.08 -23.70 8.75
C LEU A 513 31.78 -24.10 8.04
N LEU A 514 31.12 -23.16 7.35
CA LEU A 514 29.99 -23.48 6.45
C LEU A 514 30.45 -24.32 5.26
N ASP A 515 31.64 -24.06 4.70
CA ASP A 515 32.14 -24.76 3.51
C ASP A 515 32.47 -26.25 3.73
N LEU A 516 32.62 -26.71 4.99
CA LEU A 516 33.07 -28.08 5.30
C LEU A 516 31.94 -29.04 5.72
N TYR A 517 30.80 -28.54 6.21
CA TYR A 517 29.73 -29.41 6.78
C TYR A 517 28.28 -28.90 6.59
N PHE A 518 28.06 -27.72 6.00
CA PHE A 518 26.75 -27.06 5.97
C PHE A 518 26.36 -26.55 4.57
N GLU A 519 25.07 -26.34 4.31
CA GLU A 519 24.67 -25.65 3.07
C GLU A 519 25.19 -24.20 3.10
N ALA A 520 25.84 -23.76 2.03
CA ALA A 520 26.41 -22.42 1.94
C ALA A 520 25.35 -21.35 2.20
N VAL A 521 25.58 -20.49 3.20
CA VAL A 521 24.69 -19.36 3.49
C VAL A 521 24.66 -18.40 2.29
N PRO A 522 23.49 -18.08 1.73
CA PRO A 522 23.39 -17.22 0.57
C PRO A 522 23.83 -15.79 0.91
N ARG A 523 24.37 -15.07 -0.07
CA ARG A 523 24.76 -13.66 0.12
C ARG A 523 23.55 -12.75 0.38
N PHE A 524 22.40 -13.10 -0.18
CA PHE A 524 21.17 -12.32 -0.12
C PHE A 524 19.97 -13.21 0.16
N ALA A 525 18.97 -12.66 0.84
CA ALA A 525 17.65 -13.25 0.98
C ALA A 525 16.59 -12.49 0.16
N LEU A 526 15.49 -13.17 -0.15
CA LEU A 526 14.35 -12.56 -0.83
C LEU A 526 13.57 -11.68 0.16
N ARG A 527 13.17 -10.49 -0.29
CA ARG A 527 12.34 -9.62 0.54
C ARG A 527 10.93 -10.18 0.69
N ALA A 528 10.46 -10.25 1.93
CA ALA A 528 9.11 -10.66 2.24
C ALA A 528 8.08 -9.56 1.95
N GLY A 529 6.87 -9.95 1.54
CA GLY A 529 5.77 -9.02 1.27
C GLY A 529 4.85 -9.47 0.14
N PRO A 530 3.78 -8.71 -0.13
CA PRO A 530 2.76 -9.08 -1.12
C PRO A 530 3.34 -9.08 -2.53
N ARG A 531 2.92 -10.06 -3.35
CA ARG A 531 3.27 -10.18 -4.77
C ARG A 531 2.10 -9.80 -5.66
N SER A 532 2.38 -9.28 -6.85
CA SER A 532 1.36 -8.90 -7.85
C SER A 532 0.62 -10.10 -8.40
N THR A 533 1.31 -11.25 -8.41
CA THR A 533 0.80 -12.55 -8.83
C THR A 533 0.79 -13.49 -7.63
N ILE A 534 -0.27 -14.28 -7.51
CA ILE A 534 -0.43 -15.30 -6.47
C ILE A 534 -0.60 -16.66 -7.14
N TYR A 535 -0.10 -17.72 -6.48
CA TYR A 535 -0.19 -19.10 -6.91
C TYR A 535 -1.54 -19.72 -6.52
N PHE A 536 -1.98 -19.53 -5.28
CA PHE A 536 -3.23 -20.11 -4.79
C PHE A 536 -4.42 -19.17 -4.98
N GLN A 537 -5.55 -19.75 -5.40
CA GLN A 537 -6.82 -19.03 -5.51
C GLN A 537 -7.49 -18.89 -4.14
N PRO A 538 -7.62 -17.66 -3.58
CA PRO A 538 -7.99 -17.49 -2.17
C PRO A 538 -9.32 -18.13 -1.76
N GLN A 539 -10.32 -18.13 -2.65
CA GLN A 539 -11.66 -18.64 -2.37
C GLN A 539 -11.72 -20.17 -2.16
N THR A 540 -10.73 -20.90 -2.67
CA THR A 540 -10.67 -22.37 -2.57
C THR A 540 -9.58 -22.85 -1.63
N THR A 541 -8.59 -22.01 -1.31
CA THR A 541 -7.47 -22.35 -0.44
C THR A 541 -7.92 -22.81 0.94
N ARG A 542 -7.31 -23.90 1.44
CA ARG A 542 -7.39 -24.38 2.82
C ARG A 542 -6.05 -24.21 3.53
N ILE A 543 -6.13 -23.64 4.73
CA ILE A 543 -4.98 -23.28 5.55
C ILE A 543 -5.04 -24.08 6.85
N ALA A 544 -3.91 -24.66 7.27
CA ALA A 544 -3.73 -25.21 8.60
C ALA A 544 -2.66 -24.40 9.36
N ILE A 545 -2.94 -24.06 10.62
CA ILE A 545 -2.00 -23.37 11.52
C ILE A 545 -1.72 -24.29 12.70
N VAL A 546 -0.46 -24.62 12.94
CA VAL A 546 -0.02 -25.42 14.09
C VAL A 546 0.99 -24.65 14.93
N VAL A 547 0.84 -24.72 16.24
CA VAL A 547 1.78 -24.17 17.22
C VAL A 547 2.37 -25.30 18.03
N SER A 548 3.70 -25.41 18.02
CA SER A 548 4.45 -26.50 18.67
C SER A 548 5.59 -25.97 19.53
N GLY A 549 6.07 -26.79 20.47
CA GLY A 549 7.14 -26.47 21.40
C GLY A 549 6.69 -25.58 22.56
N GLY A 550 7.61 -25.17 23.42
CA GLY A 550 7.24 -24.42 24.62
C GLY A 550 6.69 -23.01 24.33
N LEU A 551 5.87 -22.49 25.26
CA LEU A 551 5.19 -21.19 25.15
C LEU A 551 6.16 -20.01 25.01
N CYS A 552 5.69 -18.97 24.33
CA CYS A 552 6.38 -17.71 24.09
C CYS A 552 5.34 -16.57 24.02
N PRO A 553 5.62 -15.37 24.54
CA PRO A 553 4.75 -14.22 24.32
C PRO A 553 4.56 -13.94 22.82
N GLY A 554 3.34 -13.56 22.43
CA GLY A 554 3.03 -13.17 21.03
C GLY A 554 2.55 -14.31 20.13
N LEU A 555 2.35 -15.53 20.64
CA LEU A 555 1.77 -16.63 19.87
C LEU A 555 0.35 -16.34 19.39
N ASN A 556 -0.51 -15.86 20.28
CA ASN A 556 -1.87 -15.48 19.92
C ASN A 556 -1.92 -14.28 18.96
N ASP A 557 -1.00 -13.32 19.08
CA ASP A 557 -0.84 -12.23 18.11
C ASP A 557 -0.53 -12.76 16.71
N THR A 558 0.39 -13.71 16.62
CA THR A 558 0.78 -14.35 15.35
C THR A 558 -0.40 -15.11 14.75
N ILE A 559 -1.08 -15.98 15.50
CA ILE A 559 -2.27 -16.72 15.04
C ILE A 559 -3.32 -15.74 14.52
N ARG A 560 -3.67 -14.72 15.31
CA ARG A 560 -4.67 -13.72 14.94
C ARG A 560 -4.29 -12.99 13.67
N ALA A 561 -3.05 -12.53 13.56
CA ALA A 561 -2.58 -11.79 12.39
C ALA A 561 -2.61 -12.64 11.11
N MET A 562 -2.25 -13.93 11.21
CA MET A 562 -2.33 -14.86 10.09
C MET A 562 -3.77 -15.07 9.63
N VAL A 563 -4.69 -15.33 10.57
CA VAL A 563 -6.11 -15.52 10.27
C VAL A 563 -6.68 -14.27 9.61
N LEU A 564 -6.51 -13.10 10.21
CA LEU A 564 -7.00 -11.84 9.65
C LEU A 564 -6.41 -11.56 8.26
N LYS A 565 -5.11 -11.83 8.05
CA LYS A 565 -4.49 -11.64 6.74
C LYS A 565 -5.02 -12.62 5.69
N ALA A 566 -5.26 -13.88 6.05
CA ALA A 566 -5.88 -14.85 5.16
C ALA A 566 -7.31 -14.43 4.78
N LEU A 567 -8.09 -13.89 5.72
CA LEU A 567 -9.39 -13.31 5.44
C LEU A 567 -9.31 -12.09 4.51
N ASP A 568 -8.30 -11.23 4.67
CA ASP A 568 -8.07 -10.09 3.77
C ASP A 568 -7.80 -10.55 2.32
N TYR A 569 -7.14 -11.70 2.13
CA TYR A 569 -6.95 -12.34 0.82
C TYR A 569 -8.26 -12.90 0.24
N GLY A 570 -9.30 -13.08 1.07
CA GLY A 570 -10.60 -13.63 0.67
C GLY A 570 -10.75 -15.14 0.93
N VAL A 571 -9.94 -15.72 1.82
CA VAL A 571 -10.12 -17.11 2.26
C VAL A 571 -11.41 -17.26 3.07
N PRO A 572 -12.27 -18.24 2.78
CA PRO A 572 -13.45 -18.51 3.60
C PRO A 572 -13.05 -18.96 5.01
N GLU A 573 -13.71 -18.46 6.06
CA GLU A 573 -13.37 -18.77 7.46
C GLU A 573 -13.34 -20.27 7.76
N LYS A 574 -14.27 -21.03 7.17
CA LYS A 574 -14.37 -22.50 7.30
C LYS A 574 -13.14 -23.25 6.75
N ASN A 575 -12.34 -22.60 5.92
CA ASN A 575 -11.14 -23.18 5.31
C ASN A 575 -9.87 -22.92 6.14
N ILE A 576 -9.96 -22.15 7.23
CA ILE A 576 -8.83 -21.88 8.12
C ILE A 576 -8.94 -22.78 9.35
N LEU A 577 -8.02 -23.74 9.44
CA LEU A 577 -7.98 -24.75 10.49
C LEU A 577 -6.86 -24.44 11.49
N GLY A 578 -7.20 -24.40 12.77
CA GLY A 578 -6.25 -24.40 13.88
C GLY A 578 -6.04 -25.82 14.39
N ILE A 579 -4.80 -26.29 14.33
CA ILE A 579 -4.41 -27.61 14.81
C ILE A 579 -4.07 -27.51 16.30
N LYS A 580 -4.78 -28.29 17.12
CA LYS A 580 -4.65 -28.23 18.58
C LYS A 580 -3.47 -29.05 19.08
N ARG A 581 -2.79 -28.55 20.11
CA ARG A 581 -1.71 -29.23 20.85
C ARG A 581 -0.57 -29.71 19.93
N GLY A 582 -0.03 -28.81 19.10
CA GLY A 582 1.08 -29.09 18.21
C GLY A 582 0.80 -30.18 17.18
N PHE A 583 1.85 -30.88 16.73
CA PHE A 583 1.71 -31.91 15.68
C PHE A 583 0.83 -33.09 16.10
N ARG A 584 0.70 -33.34 17.41
CA ARG A 584 -0.23 -34.35 17.94
C ARG A 584 -1.68 -34.13 17.47
N GLY A 585 -2.09 -32.88 17.21
CA GLY A 585 -3.43 -32.58 16.71
C GLY A 585 -3.78 -33.18 15.34
N PHE A 586 -2.79 -33.61 14.55
CA PHE A 586 -3.03 -34.28 13.27
C PHE A 586 -3.51 -35.74 13.45
N TYR A 587 -2.98 -36.46 14.44
CA TYR A 587 -3.19 -37.90 14.60
C TYR A 587 -3.86 -38.32 15.91
N SER A 588 -3.99 -37.42 16.89
CA SER A 588 -4.66 -37.71 18.16
C SER A 588 -6.13 -38.08 17.96
N LYS A 589 -6.53 -39.23 18.52
CA LYS A 589 -7.93 -39.67 18.60
C LYS A 589 -8.64 -39.14 19.86
N ALA A 590 -7.94 -38.41 20.73
CA ALA A 590 -8.51 -37.95 22.00
C ALA A 590 -9.64 -36.94 21.77
N LYS A 591 -10.70 -37.06 22.58
CA LYS A 591 -11.86 -36.18 22.52
C LYS A 591 -11.43 -34.76 22.90
N GLY A 592 -11.49 -33.82 21.94
CA GLY A 592 -11.13 -32.42 22.13
C GLY A 592 -9.90 -31.94 21.36
N ASP A 593 -9.11 -32.87 20.78
CA ASP A 593 -7.90 -32.56 20.00
C ASP A 593 -8.17 -32.36 18.50
N LYS A 594 -9.44 -32.41 18.08
CA LYS A 594 -9.83 -32.18 16.69
C LYS A 594 -9.47 -30.74 16.25
N PRO A 595 -9.08 -30.54 14.98
CA PRO A 595 -8.89 -29.21 14.42
C PRO A 595 -10.12 -28.32 14.62
N VAL A 596 -9.88 -27.03 14.85
CA VAL A 596 -10.93 -26.02 15.04
C VAL A 596 -10.92 -25.03 13.89
N SER A 597 -12.09 -24.50 13.52
CA SER A 597 -12.15 -23.41 12.54
C SER A 597 -11.76 -22.09 13.22
N LEU A 598 -10.83 -21.36 12.60
CA LEU A 598 -10.39 -20.05 13.07
C LEU A 598 -11.13 -18.95 12.30
N THR A 599 -12.23 -18.48 12.87
CA THR A 599 -13.04 -17.37 12.34
C THR A 599 -12.53 -16.02 12.82
N ARG A 600 -12.98 -14.92 12.20
CA ARG A 600 -12.66 -13.56 12.67
C ARG A 600 -13.05 -13.36 14.14
N GLN A 601 -14.21 -13.88 14.53
CA GLN A 601 -14.72 -13.81 15.90
C GLN A 601 -13.90 -14.67 16.86
N ALA A 602 -13.47 -15.87 16.45
CA ALA A 602 -12.68 -16.76 17.29
C ALA A 602 -11.30 -16.18 17.65
N VAL A 603 -10.76 -15.26 16.84
CA VAL A 603 -9.45 -14.64 17.06
C VAL A 603 -9.51 -13.16 17.46
N GLU A 604 -10.70 -12.61 17.74
CA GLU A 604 -10.89 -11.17 17.94
C GLU A 604 -9.97 -10.62 19.05
N ASP A 605 -10.01 -11.25 20.22
CA ASP A 605 -9.35 -10.77 21.45
C ASP A 605 -8.20 -11.66 21.95
N ILE A 606 -7.87 -12.75 21.25
CA ILE A 606 -6.88 -13.73 21.72
C ILE A 606 -5.49 -13.10 21.95
N HIS A 607 -5.17 -12.03 21.22
CA HIS A 607 -3.92 -11.26 21.33
C HIS A 607 -3.77 -10.47 22.65
N LEU A 608 -4.84 -10.36 23.44
CA LEU A 608 -4.80 -9.77 24.78
C LEU A 608 -4.31 -10.78 25.84
N GLU A 609 -4.31 -12.06 25.50
CA GLU A 609 -3.92 -13.16 26.39
C GLU A 609 -2.54 -13.69 26.01
N GLY A 610 -1.78 -14.14 27.03
CA GLY A 610 -0.57 -14.93 26.81
C GLY A 610 -0.87 -16.39 26.48
N GLY A 611 0.17 -17.16 26.19
CA GLY A 611 0.03 -18.57 25.78
C GLY A 611 -0.49 -18.74 24.35
N SER A 612 -1.18 -19.87 24.10
CA SER A 612 -1.71 -20.24 22.77
C SER A 612 -3.12 -20.79 22.90
N VAL A 613 -4.08 -20.20 22.19
CA VAL A 613 -5.47 -20.70 22.12
C VAL A 613 -5.60 -22.07 21.46
N LEU A 614 -4.62 -22.47 20.65
CA LEU A 614 -4.52 -23.81 20.08
C LEU A 614 -3.90 -24.82 21.07
N GLY A 615 -3.37 -24.34 22.19
CA GLY A 615 -2.44 -25.09 23.02
C GLY A 615 -1.12 -25.34 22.30
N THR A 616 -0.25 -26.10 22.95
CA THR A 616 1.01 -26.57 22.38
C THR A 616 1.30 -27.98 22.89
N SER A 617 2.22 -28.68 22.24
CA SER A 617 2.81 -29.92 22.73
C SER A 617 4.32 -29.78 22.76
N GLU A 618 4.97 -30.39 23.74
CA GLU A 618 6.43 -30.53 23.72
C GLU A 618 6.87 -31.43 22.57
N THR A 619 8.11 -31.21 22.15
CA THR A 619 8.79 -31.94 21.09
C THR A 619 9.02 -33.38 21.50
N GLY A 620 8.10 -34.26 21.10
CA GLY A 620 8.32 -35.70 20.96
C GLY A 620 8.45 -36.08 19.48
N GLU A 621 8.66 -37.35 19.19
CA GLU A 621 8.68 -37.85 17.81
C GLU A 621 7.37 -37.48 17.09
N CYS A 622 7.50 -36.65 16.05
CA CYS A 622 6.40 -36.29 15.18
C CYS A 622 6.19 -37.39 14.15
N ASP A 623 4.98 -37.95 14.07
CA ASP A 623 4.58 -38.84 12.97
C ASP A 623 4.40 -38.02 11.69
N VAL A 624 5.51 -37.72 11.02
CA VAL A 624 5.56 -36.93 9.78
C VAL A 624 4.65 -37.55 8.71
N LEU A 625 4.69 -38.88 8.56
CA LEU A 625 3.87 -39.57 7.57
C LEU A 625 2.38 -39.42 7.89
N GLY A 626 1.99 -39.54 9.16
CA GLY A 626 0.64 -39.28 9.64
C GLY A 626 0.20 -37.84 9.39
N VAL A 627 1.07 -36.85 9.61
CA VAL A 627 0.79 -35.44 9.29
C VAL A 627 0.53 -35.27 7.80
N VAL A 628 1.42 -35.76 6.93
CA VAL A 628 1.27 -35.59 5.47
C VAL A 628 0.02 -36.28 4.93
N LYS A 629 -0.29 -37.50 5.40
CA LYS A 629 -1.55 -38.20 5.06
C LYS A 629 -2.78 -37.39 5.46
N ARG A 630 -2.71 -36.65 6.57
CA ARG A 630 -3.81 -35.80 7.04
C ARG A 630 -3.93 -34.51 6.25
N LEU A 631 -2.81 -33.90 5.86
CA LEU A 631 -2.79 -32.75 4.96
C LEU A 631 -3.48 -33.09 3.64
N ASP A 632 -3.17 -34.26 3.07
CA ASP A 632 -3.79 -34.77 1.85
C ASP A 632 -5.30 -35.05 2.06
N LEU A 633 -5.65 -35.82 3.09
CA LEU A 633 -7.05 -36.15 3.41
C LEU A 633 -7.93 -34.91 3.66
N TRP A 634 -7.37 -33.88 4.29
CA TRP A 634 -8.07 -32.62 4.57
C TRP A 634 -7.96 -31.62 3.43
N ALA A 635 -7.24 -31.96 2.36
CA ALA A 635 -6.91 -31.11 1.22
C ALA A 635 -6.37 -29.73 1.66
N VAL A 636 -5.37 -29.74 2.55
CA VAL A 636 -4.72 -28.53 3.05
C VAL A 636 -3.67 -28.06 2.05
N ASP A 637 -3.86 -26.86 1.50
CA ASP A 637 -2.95 -26.25 0.52
C ASP A 637 -1.75 -25.56 1.18
N MET A 638 -1.93 -25.05 2.41
CA MET A 638 -0.91 -24.31 3.15
C MET A 638 -0.85 -24.77 4.60
N LEU A 639 0.32 -25.23 5.04
CA LEU A 639 0.62 -25.52 6.44
C LEU A 639 1.56 -24.44 6.99
N PHE A 640 1.10 -23.76 8.04
CA PHE A 640 1.92 -22.83 8.81
C PHE A 640 2.35 -23.44 10.12
N VAL A 641 3.67 -23.55 10.32
CA VAL A 641 4.29 -24.12 11.52
C VAL A 641 4.90 -23.00 12.36
N VAL A 642 4.29 -22.71 13.52
CA VAL A 642 4.84 -21.77 14.50
C VAL A 642 5.58 -22.59 15.57
N GLY A 643 6.92 -22.51 15.59
CA GLY A 643 7.70 -23.46 16.36
C GLY A 643 9.17 -23.07 16.56
N GLY A 644 9.84 -23.78 17.46
CA GLY A 644 11.28 -23.61 17.70
C GLY A 644 12.14 -24.29 16.63
N GLN A 645 13.44 -24.39 16.90
CA GLN A 645 14.42 -24.97 15.97
C GLN A 645 14.04 -26.38 15.51
N HIS A 646 13.68 -27.25 16.45
CA HIS A 646 13.27 -28.62 16.15
C HIS A 646 12.01 -28.66 15.27
N ASP A 647 11.00 -27.86 15.59
CA ASP A 647 9.74 -27.81 14.82
C ASP A 647 9.96 -27.31 13.38
N ILE A 648 10.90 -26.37 13.18
CA ILE A 648 11.33 -25.91 11.85
C ILE A 648 12.05 -27.00 11.07
N SER A 649 12.90 -27.78 11.73
CA SER A 649 13.50 -28.98 11.13
C SER A 649 12.41 -29.98 10.74
N THR A 650 11.43 -30.24 11.60
CA THR A 650 10.28 -31.10 11.29
C THR A 650 9.49 -30.57 10.10
N ALA A 651 9.27 -29.25 10.01
CA ALA A 651 8.59 -28.62 8.88
C ALA A 651 9.31 -28.85 7.55
N ALA A 652 10.66 -28.81 7.55
CA ALA A 652 11.45 -29.13 6.36
C ALA A 652 11.29 -30.60 5.93
N VAL A 653 11.24 -31.53 6.90
CA VAL A 653 10.99 -32.96 6.64
C VAL A 653 9.57 -33.19 6.14
N ILE A 654 8.56 -32.50 6.70
CA ILE A 654 7.16 -32.56 6.22
C ILE A 654 7.09 -32.10 4.76
N GLN A 655 7.72 -30.98 4.41
CA GLN A 655 7.72 -30.53 3.01
C GLN A 655 8.34 -31.55 2.06
N LYS A 656 9.51 -32.09 2.43
CA LYS A 656 10.19 -33.13 1.62
C LYS A 656 9.30 -34.36 1.44
N GLN A 657 8.57 -34.75 2.47
CA GLN A 657 7.64 -35.87 2.43
C GLN A 657 6.38 -35.56 1.59
N CYS A 658 5.87 -34.32 1.63
CA CYS A 658 4.82 -33.85 0.73
C CYS A 658 5.26 -33.96 -0.73
N ASP A 659 6.48 -33.53 -1.05
CA ASP A 659 7.04 -33.62 -2.40
C ASP A 659 7.16 -35.08 -2.87
N GLN A 660 7.66 -35.97 -2.00
CA GLN A 660 7.78 -37.41 -2.30
C GLN A 660 6.45 -38.10 -2.55
N LEU A 661 5.41 -37.71 -1.81
CA LEU A 661 4.06 -38.27 -1.93
C LEU A 661 3.17 -37.48 -2.91
N SER A 662 3.73 -36.45 -3.58
CA SER A 662 2.99 -35.56 -4.49
C SER A 662 1.75 -34.90 -3.86
N VAL A 663 1.82 -34.59 -2.57
CA VAL A 663 0.78 -33.86 -1.85
C VAL A 663 0.97 -32.36 -2.11
N PRO A 664 0.00 -31.66 -2.74
CA PRO A 664 0.13 -30.26 -3.12
C PRO A 664 -0.06 -29.33 -1.91
N CYS A 665 0.91 -29.33 -1.00
CA CYS A 665 0.90 -28.51 0.21
C CYS A 665 2.19 -27.68 0.30
N THR A 666 2.03 -26.39 0.62
CA THR A 666 3.14 -25.50 0.94
C THR A 666 3.35 -25.41 2.44
N VAL A 667 4.57 -25.70 2.90
CA VAL A 667 4.93 -25.62 4.31
C VAL A 667 5.76 -24.36 4.55
N ILE A 668 5.27 -23.49 5.43
CA ILE A 668 5.91 -22.23 5.80
C ILE A 668 6.06 -22.18 7.31
N ALA A 669 7.24 -21.83 7.79
CA ALA A 669 7.50 -21.76 9.23
C ALA A 669 7.63 -20.33 9.75
N LEU A 670 7.24 -20.15 11.01
CA LEU A 670 7.37 -18.92 11.77
C LEU A 670 8.27 -19.20 12.99
N PRO A 671 9.54 -18.75 12.95
CA PRO A 671 10.52 -18.97 14.01
C PRO A 671 10.05 -18.43 15.37
N LYS A 672 9.80 -19.35 16.30
CA LYS A 672 9.36 -19.08 17.68
C LYS A 672 10.47 -19.49 18.66
N SER A 673 11.26 -18.52 19.09
CA SER A 673 12.21 -18.68 20.18
C SER A 673 12.19 -17.47 21.09
N ILE A 674 12.11 -17.72 22.41
CA ILE A 674 12.23 -16.66 23.40
C ILE A 674 13.69 -16.24 23.59
N ASP A 675 14.64 -17.14 23.33
CA ASP A 675 16.08 -16.96 23.55
C ASP A 675 16.77 -16.13 22.45
N ASN A 676 16.07 -15.86 21.34
CA ASN A 676 16.60 -15.20 20.14
C ASN A 676 17.83 -15.91 19.53
N ASP A 677 17.71 -17.23 19.44
CA ASP A 677 18.76 -18.16 19.03
C ASP A 677 18.57 -18.71 17.60
N PHE A 678 17.81 -18.05 16.73
CA PHE A 678 17.75 -18.43 15.31
C PHE A 678 18.91 -17.79 14.54
N LEU A 679 19.63 -18.62 13.78
CA LEU A 679 20.72 -18.16 12.92
C LEU A 679 20.21 -17.15 11.88
N LEU A 680 21.02 -16.16 11.53
CA LEU A 680 20.74 -15.09 10.56
C LEU A 680 19.65 -14.08 10.96
N LEU A 681 18.71 -14.42 11.85
CA LEU A 681 17.65 -13.50 12.25
C LEU A 681 18.17 -12.47 13.26
N ASP A 682 17.79 -11.21 13.04
CA ASP A 682 18.10 -10.10 13.96
C ASP A 682 17.42 -10.31 15.32
N LYS A 683 16.12 -10.65 15.25
CA LYS A 683 15.22 -10.85 16.39
C LYS A 683 14.14 -11.90 16.15
N THR A 684 13.67 -12.53 17.23
CA THR A 684 12.52 -13.43 17.28
C THR A 684 11.41 -12.81 18.12
N PHE A 685 10.14 -13.15 17.84
CA PHE A 685 9.03 -12.58 18.61
C PHE A 685 8.97 -13.20 20.01
N GLY A 686 8.66 -12.35 20.99
CA GLY A 686 8.59 -12.69 22.41
C GLY A 686 9.91 -12.47 23.16
N PHE A 687 11.02 -12.24 22.46
CA PHE A 687 12.32 -11.98 23.07
C PHE A 687 12.35 -10.64 23.84
N GLU A 688 11.84 -9.54 23.26
CA GLU A 688 11.87 -8.22 23.92
C GLU A 688 10.92 -8.21 25.13
N THR A 689 9.77 -8.86 25.02
CA THR A 689 8.85 -9.12 26.14
C THR A 689 9.54 -9.90 27.25
N ALA A 690 10.35 -10.91 26.90
CA ALA A 690 11.08 -11.71 27.88
C ALA A 690 12.14 -10.90 28.62
N VAL A 691 12.84 -10.01 27.93
CA VAL A 691 13.81 -9.08 28.53
C VAL A 691 13.12 -8.13 29.52
N GLU A 692 11.94 -7.59 29.16
CA GLU A 692 11.18 -6.69 30.05
C GLU A 692 10.74 -7.40 31.34
N GLU A 693 10.21 -8.62 31.26
CA GLU A 693 9.81 -9.38 32.45
C GLU A 693 11.01 -9.88 33.27
N ALA A 694 12.09 -10.29 32.60
CA ALA A 694 13.34 -10.64 33.28
C ALA A 694 13.87 -9.47 34.11
N GLN A 695 13.79 -8.24 33.58
CA GLN A 695 14.18 -7.04 34.31
C GLN A 695 13.36 -6.85 35.59
N LYS A 696 12.04 -7.10 35.56
CA LYS A 696 11.17 -7.00 36.75
C LYS A 696 11.59 -8.00 37.84
N ALA A 697 11.95 -9.23 37.46
CA ALA A 697 12.47 -10.23 38.39
C ALA A 697 13.83 -9.83 38.99
N ILE A 698 14.73 -9.26 38.19
CA ILE A 698 16.03 -8.73 38.64
C ILE A 698 15.83 -7.58 39.65
N LEU A 699 14.90 -6.66 39.39
CA LEU A 699 14.58 -5.56 40.30
C LEU A 699 14.01 -6.06 41.64
N ALA A 700 13.14 -7.08 41.61
CA ALA A 700 12.65 -7.72 42.82
C ALA A 700 13.81 -8.38 43.61
N ALA A 701 14.71 -9.09 42.91
CA ALA A 701 15.89 -9.68 43.54
C ALA A 701 16.80 -8.64 44.20
N LYS A 702 16.95 -7.45 43.59
CA LYS A 702 17.71 -6.36 44.19
C LYS A 702 17.09 -5.85 45.47
N CYS A 703 15.77 -5.67 45.49
CA CYS A 703 15.03 -5.23 46.67
C CYS A 703 15.26 -6.20 47.84
N GLU A 704 15.06 -7.49 47.58
CA GLU A 704 15.30 -8.58 48.53
C GLU A 704 16.77 -8.60 49.02
N ALA A 705 17.73 -8.55 48.10
CA ALA A 705 19.15 -8.58 48.43
C ALA A 705 19.58 -7.37 49.29
N SER A 706 19.09 -6.17 48.97
CA SER A 706 19.43 -4.94 49.70
C SER A 706 18.79 -4.84 51.09
N SER A 707 17.73 -5.60 51.33
CA SER A 707 17.00 -5.58 52.60
C SER A 707 17.57 -6.55 53.63
N ALA A 708 18.37 -7.53 53.20
CA ALA A 708 19.00 -8.53 54.06
C ALA A 708 20.47 -8.18 54.35
N TYR A 709 20.95 -8.48 55.56
CA TYR A 709 22.38 -8.38 55.88
C TYR A 709 23.17 -9.41 55.06
N ARG A 710 24.16 -8.95 54.29
CA ARG A 710 24.94 -9.79 53.36
C ARG A 710 24.01 -10.57 52.41
N GLY A 711 23.00 -9.87 51.88
CA GLY A 711 21.97 -10.44 51.01
C GLY A 711 22.45 -10.65 49.57
N ILE A 712 22.06 -11.79 48.98
CA ILE A 712 22.32 -12.13 47.58
C ILE A 712 21.01 -12.44 46.88
N GLY A 713 20.71 -11.67 45.83
CA GLY A 713 19.59 -11.92 44.93
C GLY A 713 20.06 -12.75 43.74
N LEU A 714 19.69 -14.03 43.69
CA LEU A 714 20.01 -14.94 42.60
C LEU A 714 18.81 -15.11 41.67
N VAL A 715 18.97 -14.76 40.40
CA VAL A 715 17.90 -14.86 39.39
C VAL A 715 18.32 -15.81 38.28
N LYS A 716 17.53 -16.88 38.06
CA LYS A 716 17.64 -17.73 36.87
C LYS A 716 16.77 -17.17 35.76
N LEU A 717 17.30 -17.03 34.56
CA LEU A 717 16.58 -16.60 33.37
C LEU A 717 16.62 -17.68 32.29
N MET A 718 15.74 -17.51 31.30
CA MET A 718 15.76 -18.30 30.06
C MET A 718 17.09 -18.10 29.32
N GLY A 719 17.42 -19.04 28.43
CA GLY A 719 18.70 -19.08 27.72
C GLY A 719 19.32 -20.47 27.79
N ARG A 720 18.73 -21.43 27.06
CA ARG A 720 19.20 -22.83 27.05
C ARG A 720 20.54 -22.97 26.36
N HIS A 721 20.64 -22.36 25.18
CA HIS A 721 21.83 -22.44 24.32
C HIS A 721 22.53 -21.09 24.16
N SER A 722 21.85 -19.99 24.51
CA SER A 722 22.39 -18.64 24.39
C SER A 722 22.03 -17.72 25.56
N GLY A 723 22.92 -16.79 25.87
CA GLY A 723 22.81 -15.87 27.00
C GLY A 723 22.12 -14.53 26.70
N PHE A 724 21.45 -14.35 25.55
CA PHE A 724 20.97 -13.03 25.11
C PHE A 724 20.00 -12.36 26.09
N ILE A 725 19.06 -13.12 26.67
CA ILE A 725 18.10 -12.57 27.65
C ILE A 725 18.84 -12.10 28.90
N ALA A 726 19.72 -12.94 29.46
CA ALA A 726 20.48 -12.59 30.66
C ALA A 726 21.33 -11.35 30.47
N VAL A 727 22.04 -11.25 29.34
CA VAL A 727 22.88 -10.09 29.01
C VAL A 727 22.06 -8.82 28.82
N LYS A 728 20.98 -8.87 27.99
CA LYS A 728 20.15 -7.69 27.74
C LYS A 728 19.38 -7.26 28.98
N ALA A 729 18.82 -8.19 29.76
CA ALA A 729 18.09 -7.87 30.99
C ALA A 729 19.03 -7.25 32.05
N ALA A 730 20.25 -7.78 32.20
CA ALA A 730 21.26 -7.20 33.08
C ALA A 730 21.63 -5.77 32.66
N LEU A 731 21.96 -5.55 31.37
CA LEU A 731 22.26 -4.23 30.82
C LEU A 731 21.09 -3.24 31.00
N ALA A 732 19.86 -3.67 30.71
CA ALA A 732 18.67 -2.84 30.85
C ALA A 732 18.35 -2.50 32.32
N SER A 733 18.64 -3.42 33.24
CA SER A 733 18.42 -3.21 34.67
C SER A 733 19.44 -2.27 35.31
N GLY A 734 20.72 -2.33 34.88
CA GLY A 734 21.82 -1.54 35.43
C GLY A 734 22.18 -1.86 36.89
N ILE A 735 21.68 -2.95 37.47
CA ILE A 735 21.81 -3.28 38.90
C ILE A 735 22.43 -4.65 39.18
N VAL A 736 22.66 -5.45 38.14
CA VAL A 736 23.26 -6.78 38.25
C VAL A 736 24.75 -6.65 38.44
N ASP A 737 25.31 -7.43 39.37
CA ASP A 737 26.74 -7.41 39.69
C ASP A 737 27.49 -8.56 39.03
N VAL A 738 26.82 -9.71 38.80
CA VAL A 738 27.38 -10.89 38.12
C VAL A 738 26.38 -11.46 37.12
N VAL A 739 26.84 -11.75 35.90
CA VAL A 739 26.08 -12.43 34.84
C VAL A 739 26.80 -13.70 34.40
N LEU A 740 26.06 -14.81 34.38
CA LEU A 740 26.53 -16.12 33.91
C LEU A 740 25.72 -16.58 32.69
N VAL A 741 26.41 -17.00 31.63
CA VAL A 741 25.83 -17.38 30.32
C VAL A 741 26.43 -18.69 29.82
N PRO A 742 25.73 -19.48 28.98
CA PRO A 742 26.24 -20.76 28.47
C PRO A 742 27.50 -20.61 27.60
N GLU A 743 27.70 -19.47 26.94
CA GLU A 743 28.83 -19.27 26.03
C GLU A 743 30.16 -18.98 26.75
N VAL A 744 30.13 -18.62 28.04
CA VAL A 744 31.32 -18.18 28.78
C VAL A 744 31.55 -19.10 29.98
N PRO A 745 32.60 -19.94 29.95
CA PRO A 745 32.96 -20.75 31.11
C PRO A 745 33.40 -19.86 32.28
N PHE A 746 33.18 -20.30 33.51
CA PHE A 746 33.54 -19.52 34.70
C PHE A 746 34.03 -20.42 35.83
N SER A 747 35.07 -20.06 36.56
CA SER A 747 35.46 -20.72 37.81
C SER A 747 34.51 -20.33 38.95
N LEU A 748 34.02 -21.32 39.69
CA LEU A 748 33.17 -21.07 40.87
C LEU A 748 33.92 -20.26 41.93
N ASP A 749 35.19 -20.57 42.16
CA ASP A 749 35.97 -19.93 43.22
C ASP A 749 36.28 -18.46 42.87
N SER A 750 36.62 -18.16 41.61
CA SER A 750 36.82 -16.80 41.12
C SER A 750 35.54 -15.96 41.19
N MET A 751 34.41 -16.56 40.78
CA MET A 751 33.10 -15.90 40.87
C MET A 751 32.71 -15.61 42.32
N VAL A 752 32.85 -16.59 43.21
CA VAL A 752 32.52 -16.42 44.64
C VAL A 752 33.44 -15.40 45.31
N ALA A 753 34.73 -15.37 44.97
CA ALA A 753 35.65 -14.35 45.48
C ALA A 753 35.24 -12.93 45.07
N HIS A 754 34.78 -12.76 43.83
CA HIS A 754 34.26 -11.48 43.36
C HIS A 754 32.96 -11.08 44.07
N VAL A 755 32.02 -12.02 44.25
CA VAL A 755 30.79 -11.78 45.03
C VAL A 755 31.11 -11.41 46.48
N GLU A 756 32.05 -12.07 47.14
CA GLU A 756 32.47 -11.73 48.50
C GLU A 756 33.06 -10.32 48.57
N HIS A 757 33.86 -9.91 47.58
CA HIS A 757 34.36 -8.53 47.48
C HIS A 757 33.23 -7.50 47.37
N ILE A 758 32.20 -7.79 46.56
CA ILE A 758 31.01 -6.93 46.44
C ILE A 758 30.25 -6.87 47.77
N LEU A 759 30.07 -8.00 48.46
CA LEU A 759 29.41 -8.05 49.77
C LEU A 759 30.15 -7.24 50.82
N GLN A 760 31.49 -7.26 50.83
CA GLN A 760 32.31 -6.46 51.75
C GLN A 760 32.23 -4.95 51.47
N THR A 761 32.07 -4.56 50.21
CA THR A 761 32.05 -3.15 49.81
C THR A 761 30.65 -2.53 49.84
N ARG A 762 29.60 -3.28 49.47
CA ARG A 762 28.22 -2.78 49.30
C ARG A 762 27.22 -3.39 50.27
N GLY A 763 27.52 -4.54 50.87
CA GLY A 763 26.62 -5.25 51.79
C GLY A 763 25.63 -6.21 51.12
N HIS A 764 25.45 -6.14 49.80
CA HIS A 764 24.57 -7.01 49.03
C HIS A 764 25.04 -7.18 47.58
N ALA A 765 24.61 -8.26 46.92
CA ALA A 765 24.94 -8.55 45.52
C ALA A 765 23.73 -9.10 44.74
N VAL A 766 23.68 -8.85 43.44
CA VAL A 766 22.71 -9.46 42.51
C VAL A 766 23.44 -10.28 41.46
N VAL A 767 23.06 -11.56 41.37
CA VAL A 767 23.61 -12.54 40.44
C VAL A 767 22.51 -12.97 39.49
N CYS A 768 22.76 -12.85 38.19
CA CYS A 768 21.86 -13.27 37.13
C CYS A 768 22.50 -14.41 36.35
N MET A 769 21.76 -15.49 36.09
CA MET A 769 22.26 -16.63 35.32
C MET A 769 21.25 -17.10 34.28
N ALA A 770 21.73 -17.44 33.09
CA ALA A 770 20.95 -18.21 32.12
C ALA A 770 20.87 -19.68 32.57
N GLU A 771 19.75 -20.36 32.27
CA GLU A 771 19.56 -21.78 32.60
C GLU A 771 20.64 -22.70 31.99
N GLY A 772 21.19 -22.34 30.83
CA GLY A 772 22.28 -23.10 30.19
C GLY A 772 23.66 -22.91 30.83
N ALA A 773 23.86 -21.91 31.70
CA ALA A 773 25.20 -21.48 32.13
C ALA A 773 26.00 -22.51 32.94
N ALA A 774 25.32 -23.45 33.62
CA ALA A 774 25.95 -24.43 34.51
C ALA A 774 25.75 -25.88 34.05
N LYS A 775 25.28 -26.10 32.82
CA LYS A 775 24.85 -27.43 32.36
C LYS A 775 25.98 -28.47 32.43
N ASP A 776 27.20 -28.09 32.06
CA ASP A 776 28.37 -29.00 32.05
C ASP A 776 28.88 -29.38 33.45
N ARG A 777 28.35 -28.75 34.52
CA ARG A 777 28.80 -28.94 35.90
C ARG A 777 27.83 -29.72 36.77
N ILE A 778 26.64 -29.96 36.23
CA ILE A 778 25.55 -30.66 36.91
C ILE A 778 25.52 -32.06 36.30
N PRO A 779 25.84 -33.12 37.06
CA PRO A 779 25.74 -34.48 36.54
C PRO A 779 24.26 -34.80 36.25
N ASP A 780 23.98 -35.26 35.04
CA ASP A 780 22.65 -35.73 34.65
C ASP A 780 22.24 -36.91 35.56
N GLN A 781 21.22 -36.72 36.40
CA GLN A 781 20.62 -37.81 37.16
C GLN A 781 19.58 -38.51 36.29
N CYS A 782 20.02 -39.47 35.48
CA CYS A 782 19.13 -40.30 34.69
C CYS A 782 18.80 -41.60 35.44
N TYR A 783 17.51 -41.92 35.57
CA TYR A 783 17.05 -43.21 36.07
C TYR A 783 16.18 -43.90 35.02
N PHE A 784 16.25 -45.24 35.00
CA PHE A 784 15.40 -46.06 34.15
C PHE A 784 14.11 -46.39 34.91
N GLU A 785 12.96 -45.97 34.38
CA GLU A 785 11.67 -46.46 34.87
C GLU A 785 11.44 -47.89 34.34
N PRO A 786 11.10 -48.87 35.19
CA PRO A 786 10.78 -50.22 34.71
C PRO A 786 9.61 -50.18 33.70
N GLY A 787 9.87 -50.55 32.45
CA GLY A 787 8.88 -50.57 31.37
C GLY A 787 8.93 -49.41 30.38
N LYS A 788 9.95 -48.53 30.43
CA LYS A 788 10.24 -47.54 29.38
C LYS A 788 11.66 -47.74 28.82
N ASP A 789 11.78 -47.73 27.49
CA ASP A 789 13.06 -47.89 26.78
C ASP A 789 13.94 -46.62 26.80
N ALA A 790 13.44 -45.52 27.38
CA ALA A 790 14.14 -44.24 27.48
C ALA A 790 14.42 -43.88 28.95
N ALA A 791 15.67 -43.49 29.24
CA ALA A 791 16.07 -42.98 30.54
C ALA A 791 15.33 -41.66 30.84
N THR A 792 14.75 -41.54 32.03
CA THR A 792 14.14 -40.30 32.50
C THR A 792 15.20 -39.53 33.27
N CYS A 793 15.66 -38.40 32.73
CA CYS A 793 16.66 -37.56 33.38
C CYS A 793 15.97 -36.49 34.22
N ILE A 794 16.28 -36.45 35.52
CA ILE A 794 15.89 -35.36 36.41
C ILE A 794 16.85 -34.21 36.14
N GLU A 795 16.41 -33.22 35.37
CA GLU A 795 17.15 -31.98 35.21
C GLU A 795 17.26 -31.30 36.58
N THR A 796 18.46 -31.30 37.16
CA THR A 796 18.71 -30.58 38.41
C THR A 796 18.74 -29.08 38.10
N ASP A 797 17.90 -28.31 38.80
CA ASP A 797 17.79 -26.87 38.57
C ASP A 797 19.14 -26.15 38.82
N PRO A 798 19.75 -25.54 37.79
CA PRO A 798 21.06 -24.92 37.89
C PRO A 798 21.09 -23.74 38.85
N GLY A 799 19.96 -23.05 39.05
CA GLY A 799 19.86 -21.97 40.02
C GLY A 799 19.96 -22.47 41.46
N ASN A 800 19.26 -23.56 41.78
CA ASN A 800 19.34 -24.20 43.09
C ASN A 800 20.71 -24.82 43.35
N TRP A 801 21.34 -25.42 42.33
CA TRP A 801 22.72 -25.91 42.42
C TRP A 801 23.69 -24.77 42.77
N LEU A 802 23.63 -23.65 42.04
CA LEU A 802 24.51 -22.50 42.28
C LEU A 802 24.32 -21.93 43.69
N LYS A 803 23.06 -21.81 44.13
CA LYS A 803 22.71 -21.39 45.49
C LYS A 803 23.37 -22.27 46.55
N GLN A 804 23.36 -23.59 46.37
CA GLN A 804 24.00 -24.52 47.31
C GLN A 804 25.52 -24.37 47.31
N GLU A 805 26.14 -24.25 46.15
CA GLU A 805 27.60 -24.07 46.03
C GLU A 805 28.09 -22.75 46.63
N MET A 806 27.31 -21.67 46.48
CA MET A 806 27.59 -20.39 47.12
C MET A 806 27.45 -20.47 48.64
N LYS A 807 26.39 -21.11 49.16
CA LYS A 807 26.21 -21.31 50.61
C LYS A 807 27.32 -22.13 51.27
N LYS A 808 27.96 -23.04 50.54
CA LYS A 808 29.10 -23.82 51.04
C LYS A 808 30.37 -22.97 51.21
N ARG A 809 30.57 -21.97 50.34
CA ARG A 809 31.80 -21.16 50.29
C ARG A 809 31.68 -19.81 51.01
N LEU A 810 30.49 -19.24 51.06
CA LEU A 810 30.22 -17.95 51.69
C LEU A 810 29.60 -18.15 53.09
N ARG A 811 30.16 -17.46 54.09
CA ARG A 811 29.64 -17.46 55.47
C ARG A 811 28.68 -16.30 55.69
N ASP A 812 27.64 -16.56 56.50
CA ASP A 812 26.67 -15.57 56.96
C ASP A 812 26.02 -14.77 55.81
N VAL A 813 25.57 -15.46 54.76
CA VAL A 813 24.88 -14.86 53.60
C VAL A 813 23.42 -15.32 53.51
N ASP A 814 22.52 -14.40 53.17
CA ASP A 814 21.12 -14.71 52.88
C ASP A 814 20.89 -14.70 51.36
N ILE A 815 20.70 -15.88 50.77
CA ILE A 815 20.52 -16.02 49.32
C ILE A 815 19.04 -16.24 48.99
N LYS A 816 18.42 -15.24 48.34
CA LYS A 816 17.08 -15.34 47.76
C LYS A 816 17.19 -15.77 46.30
N TYR A 817 16.53 -16.88 45.97
CA TYR A 817 16.51 -17.42 44.63
C TYR A 817 15.16 -17.13 43.98
N ILE A 818 15.18 -16.58 42.77
CA ILE A 818 13.99 -16.23 41.98
C ILE A 818 14.07 -16.95 40.64
N ASP A 819 13.03 -17.72 40.34
CA ASP A 819 12.80 -18.33 39.03
C ASP A 819 11.51 -17.78 38.39
N PRO A 820 11.61 -16.75 37.53
CA PRO A 820 10.49 -16.16 36.80
C PRO A 820 10.14 -16.90 35.49
N SER A 821 10.71 -18.08 35.22
CA SER A 821 10.62 -18.77 33.91
C SER A 821 9.20 -18.82 33.33
N TYR A 822 8.21 -19.29 34.10
CA TYR A 822 6.84 -19.41 33.61
C TYR A 822 6.10 -18.07 33.52
N LEU A 823 6.46 -17.09 34.37
CA LEU A 823 5.93 -15.73 34.29
C LEU A 823 6.36 -15.08 32.98
N ILE A 824 7.65 -15.18 32.64
CA ILE A 824 8.22 -14.63 31.41
C ILE A 824 7.52 -15.20 30.16
N ARG A 825 7.21 -16.49 30.14
CA ARG A 825 6.71 -17.18 28.94
C ARG A 825 5.21 -17.06 28.71
N SER A 826 4.44 -16.80 29.78
CA SER A 826 2.98 -16.94 29.78
C SER A 826 2.23 -15.62 29.71
N ILE A 827 2.93 -14.50 29.67
CA ILE A 827 2.33 -13.17 29.58
C ILE A 827 1.99 -12.77 28.15
N PRO A 828 1.09 -11.79 27.96
CA PRO A 828 0.87 -11.18 26.64
C PRO A 828 2.11 -10.42 26.16
N ALA A 829 2.28 -10.33 24.84
CA ALA A 829 3.40 -9.61 24.23
C ALA A 829 3.33 -8.09 24.48
N THR A 830 4.51 -7.46 24.57
CA THR A 830 4.70 -6.00 24.59
C THR A 830 4.42 -5.38 23.23
N SER A 831 4.35 -4.05 23.13
CA SER A 831 3.99 -3.37 21.87
C SER A 831 4.92 -3.70 20.69
N ASP A 832 6.23 -3.81 20.92
CA ASP A 832 7.18 -4.12 19.84
C ASP A 832 7.01 -5.56 19.34
N ASP A 833 6.89 -6.51 20.25
CA ASP A 833 6.65 -7.92 19.89
C ASP A 833 5.28 -8.10 19.22
N ARG A 834 4.23 -7.40 19.66
CA ARG A 834 2.93 -7.43 18.96
C ARG A 834 3.02 -6.92 17.54
N VAL A 835 3.82 -5.89 17.28
CA VAL A 835 4.08 -5.40 15.92
C VAL A 835 4.86 -6.44 15.14
N TYR A 836 5.92 -7.01 15.72
CA TYR A 836 6.74 -8.00 15.06
C TYR A 836 5.99 -9.29 14.71
N SER A 837 5.19 -9.84 15.65
CA SER A 837 4.28 -10.98 15.44
C SER A 837 3.30 -10.74 14.28
N LYS A 838 2.81 -9.51 14.12
CA LYS A 838 1.95 -9.16 12.97
C LYS A 838 2.73 -9.14 11.65
N LEU A 839 3.93 -8.58 11.64
CA LEU A 839 4.75 -8.47 10.44
C LEU A 839 5.21 -9.85 9.94
N ILE A 840 5.67 -10.72 10.83
CA ILE A 840 6.08 -12.08 10.50
C ILE A 840 4.90 -12.93 10.02
N ALA A 841 3.73 -12.82 10.67
CA ALA A 841 2.49 -13.45 10.26
C ALA A 841 2.04 -13.00 8.86
N HIS A 842 2.05 -11.69 8.59
CA HIS A 842 1.71 -11.17 7.27
C HIS A 842 2.67 -11.69 6.20
N GLY A 843 3.98 -11.64 6.47
CA GLY A 843 4.99 -12.17 5.57
C GLY A 843 4.77 -13.66 5.27
N ALA A 844 4.41 -14.47 6.26
CA ALA A 844 4.12 -15.89 6.07
C ALA A 844 2.91 -16.11 5.15
N VAL A 845 1.79 -15.40 5.39
CA VAL A 845 0.61 -15.51 4.53
C VAL A 845 0.90 -15.04 3.11
N HIS A 846 1.65 -13.94 2.95
CA HIS A 846 2.12 -13.48 1.64
C HIS A 846 2.99 -14.53 0.94
N ALA A 847 3.85 -15.23 1.68
CA ALA A 847 4.68 -16.29 1.13
C ALA A 847 3.85 -17.45 0.58
N GLY A 848 2.86 -17.90 1.37
CA GLY A 848 1.94 -18.97 0.99
C GLY A 848 1.19 -18.62 -0.28
N PHE A 849 0.57 -17.45 -0.34
CA PHE A 849 -0.13 -17.01 -1.54
C PHE A 849 0.78 -16.83 -2.76
N ALA A 850 2.04 -16.44 -2.58
CA ALA A 850 3.01 -16.37 -3.68
C ALA A 850 3.49 -17.75 -4.14
N GLY A 851 3.16 -18.83 -3.43
CA GLY A 851 3.60 -20.19 -3.75
C GLY A 851 5.00 -20.53 -3.23
N TYR A 852 5.57 -19.72 -2.34
CA TYR A 852 6.83 -20.09 -1.68
C TYR A 852 6.57 -21.23 -0.69
N THR A 853 7.51 -22.17 -0.63
CA THR A 853 7.47 -23.34 0.26
C THR A 853 8.85 -23.61 0.84
N ALA A 854 8.95 -24.50 1.83
CA ALA A 854 10.19 -24.82 2.53
C ALA A 854 10.94 -23.57 3.04
N CYS A 855 10.20 -22.54 3.45
CA CYS A 855 10.78 -21.28 3.90
C CYS A 855 10.22 -20.82 5.24
N ALA A 856 11.03 -20.04 5.95
CA ALA A 856 10.63 -19.30 7.13
C ALA A 856 10.72 -17.80 6.86
N VAL A 857 9.91 -17.05 7.60
CA VAL A 857 9.87 -15.59 7.54
C VAL A 857 10.58 -15.02 8.76
N GLY A 858 11.41 -14.01 8.59
CA GLY A 858 12.06 -13.34 9.71
C GLY A 858 12.69 -12.01 9.31
N GLN A 859 13.23 -11.29 10.29
CA GLN A 859 13.88 -10.00 10.07
C GLN A 859 15.40 -10.14 9.97
N VAL A 860 15.97 -9.54 8.92
CA VAL A 860 17.42 -9.43 8.71
C VAL A 860 17.75 -8.01 8.25
N ASN A 861 18.74 -7.37 8.88
CA ASN A 861 19.12 -5.98 8.63
C ASN A 861 17.90 -5.06 8.57
N THR A 862 16.98 -5.18 9.55
CA THR A 862 15.69 -4.45 9.64
C THR A 862 14.62 -4.77 8.59
N HIS A 863 14.91 -5.60 7.59
CA HIS A 863 13.96 -5.99 6.54
C HIS A 863 13.38 -7.38 6.78
N MET A 864 12.08 -7.55 6.50
CA MET A 864 11.46 -8.88 6.50
C MET A 864 11.90 -9.65 5.26
N VAL A 865 12.33 -10.89 5.43
CA VAL A 865 12.87 -11.76 4.38
C VAL A 865 12.32 -13.18 4.47
N TYR A 866 12.46 -13.91 3.36
CA TYR A 866 12.26 -15.36 3.31
C TYR A 866 13.61 -16.07 3.34
N LEU A 867 13.74 -17.08 4.21
CA LEU A 867 14.93 -17.90 4.40
C LEU A 867 14.58 -19.38 4.27
N PRO A 868 15.43 -20.21 3.64
CA PRO A 868 15.23 -21.66 3.60
C PRO A 868 15.21 -22.27 5.00
N LEU A 869 14.31 -23.24 5.24
CA LEU A 869 14.18 -23.90 6.55
C LEU A 869 15.46 -24.63 6.95
N GLN A 870 16.14 -25.26 6.00
CA GLN A 870 17.38 -26.00 6.21
C GLN A 870 18.45 -25.11 6.83
N ILE A 871 18.67 -23.93 6.25
CA ILE A 871 19.68 -22.97 6.73
C ILE A 871 19.37 -22.48 8.14
N LEU A 872 18.10 -22.18 8.43
CA LEU A 872 17.68 -21.76 9.76
C LEU A 872 17.84 -22.87 10.81
N ALA A 873 17.57 -24.12 10.42
CA ALA A 873 17.61 -25.30 11.29
C ALA A 873 19.04 -25.79 11.64
N GLN A 874 20.06 -25.35 10.91
CA GLN A 874 21.43 -25.89 11.01
C GLN A 874 22.09 -25.71 12.38
N ALA A 875 21.99 -24.53 12.98
CA ALA A 875 22.65 -24.22 14.24
C ALA A 875 21.92 -23.10 14.99
N PRO A 876 21.94 -23.10 16.33
CA PRO A 876 21.46 -21.97 17.11
C PRO A 876 22.44 -20.79 17.02
N ARG A 877 21.90 -19.57 17.02
CA ARG A 877 22.66 -18.33 17.20
C ARG A 877 23.10 -18.23 18.66
N GLN A 878 24.40 -18.05 18.85
CA GLN A 878 25.00 -17.82 20.16
C GLN A 878 25.50 -16.37 20.29
N MET A 879 25.62 -15.91 21.53
CA MET A 879 26.25 -14.63 21.83
C MET A 879 27.77 -14.76 21.68
N ASP A 880 28.40 -13.77 21.05
CA ASP A 880 29.85 -13.72 20.86
C ASP A 880 30.55 -13.26 22.18
N PRO A 881 31.32 -14.14 22.86
CA PRO A 881 32.04 -13.80 24.09
C PRO A 881 33.08 -12.70 23.91
N ASN A 882 33.59 -12.50 22.69
CA ASN A 882 34.54 -11.43 22.37
C ASN A 882 33.84 -10.21 21.76
N GLY A 883 32.53 -10.30 21.57
CA GLY A 883 31.72 -9.31 20.89
C GLY A 883 31.47 -8.04 21.71
N GLU A 884 30.98 -7.02 21.00
CA GLU A 884 30.66 -5.71 21.59
C GLU A 884 29.65 -5.81 22.73
N LEU A 885 28.62 -6.67 22.59
CA LEU A 885 27.54 -6.79 23.57
C LEU A 885 28.05 -7.29 24.92
N TRP A 886 28.85 -8.36 24.94
CA TRP A 886 29.42 -8.92 26.16
C TRP A 886 30.45 -7.99 26.79
N ASN A 887 31.33 -7.41 25.99
CA ASN A 887 32.33 -6.48 26.49
C ASN A 887 31.70 -5.21 27.10
N ARG A 888 30.60 -4.70 26.51
CA ARG A 888 29.82 -3.62 27.10
C ARG A 888 29.18 -4.01 28.41
N LEU A 889 28.62 -5.22 28.51
CA LEU A 889 28.09 -5.72 29.78
C LEU A 889 29.18 -5.76 30.85
N LYS A 890 30.31 -6.44 30.60
CA LYS A 890 31.43 -6.52 31.55
C LYS A 890 31.90 -5.14 32.00
N ALA A 891 32.04 -4.20 31.06
CA ALA A 891 32.43 -2.83 31.38
C ALA A 891 31.37 -2.08 32.21
N ALA A 892 30.08 -2.28 31.92
CA ALA A 892 28.99 -1.63 32.63
C ALA A 892 28.84 -2.12 34.08
N ILE A 893 28.99 -3.42 34.32
CA ILE A 893 28.83 -4.02 35.66
C ILE A 893 30.15 -4.16 36.43
N GLY A 894 31.30 -3.94 35.76
CA GLY A 894 32.62 -4.10 36.36
C GLY A 894 33.03 -5.56 36.62
N GLN A 895 32.39 -6.51 35.94
CA GLN A 895 32.65 -7.95 36.12
C GLN A 895 34.01 -8.34 35.51
N PRO A 896 34.91 -8.98 36.29
CA PRO A 896 36.16 -9.51 35.77
C PRO A 896 35.93 -10.79 34.95
N SER A 897 36.95 -11.26 34.24
CA SER A 897 36.92 -12.63 33.72
C SER A 897 36.95 -13.63 34.87
N PHE A 898 36.13 -14.68 34.78
CA PHE A 898 36.09 -15.76 35.77
C PHE A 898 36.78 -17.03 35.29
N GLU A 899 37.29 -17.05 34.06
CA GLU A 899 38.01 -18.21 33.50
C GLU A 899 39.22 -18.65 34.34
#